data_AF-A0A3M2ERE9-F1
#
_entry.id   AF-A0A3M2ERE9-F1
#
_cell.length_a   1.000
_cell.length_b   1.000
_cell.length_c   1.000
_cell.angle_alpha   90.00
_cell.angle_beta   90.00
_cell.angle_gamma   90.00
#
_symmetry.space_group_name_H-M   'P 1'
#
loop_
_entity.id
_entity.type
_entity.pdbx_description
1 polymer ?
#
loop_
_entity_poly.entity_id
_entity_poly.type
_entity_poly.pdbx_seq_one_letter_code
_entity_poly.pdbx_strand_id
1 'polypeptide(L)'
;MERRRPYPRGGPARGRGPCNGPPGTRPVPKTRQNPTTAASRAAPSNRIKAPDVSSRFGGTAAGGVAALMRAGPGRSALRVPIRGMGENSTRGEKTMFLGRGLPSRALGKFVLGFFLFCAVAFLLGTTAAAATTPPGTVISNTARIRFSFPSGTTKTVLSNSVDTVVQESETSPPRVGFTNVEPPITVNTGGTVVVTVGASDTSGIDTVVLDLSPLGGPDTVPLYDDGTNGDTLAGDSIWNVLLSFDSNISGDTYEVTLTVIDKSGTSTIVTITIGIVDATPTFTEVISFGHENADSVRVTGNAFSLVAEPSDSFARVYFEYRPAPGGDWTPVVPAVWSGGNPDTVGPPWSVLWDVRNVPNGEYVVRAVGVKANGETDPSPKIQRIFKNPTNPVVEEWNDTVAMAHYRRHLFFKQVPDTSWMWDGTYVYARDESVLSQDTVWVQSVLFFSAPSEAPAPDPSSGLIIPGAGTYRRFFREDGLRLFDHEVVISLPYDDANLTIPEENLGIYYYDTGLGAWIREASSTVDPNQNLVTAVLRHFTDFAVFGNQPASNLASVLIYPNPYIPYDGDPQTGRPFVKGDNTTGIVFKNVPNNVDITIYTVAGHRVARIQVTNSGGNVQWDVHNDDGREVASGVYFALIRSENGEQVMRKFMVIR
;
A
#
# COMPACT_ATOMS: atom_id res chain seq x y z
N MET A 1 -37.37 25.85 -60.52
CA MET A 1 -38.54 25.26 -59.82
C MET A 1 -38.46 25.73 -58.37
N GLU A 2 -39.00 26.92 -58.11
CA GLU A 2 -40.29 27.16 -57.38
C GLU A 2 -40.16 26.90 -55.88
N ARG A 3 -40.52 27.75 -54.90
CA ARG A 3 -40.94 29.16 -54.65
C ARG A 3 -40.65 29.32 -53.13
N ARG A 4 -40.31 30.45 -52.48
CA ARG A 4 -40.94 31.77 -52.38
C ARG A 4 -39.94 32.74 -51.69
N ARG A 5 -39.93 34.01 -52.10
CA ARG A 5 -39.43 35.22 -51.39
C ARG A 5 -40.66 35.94 -50.75
N PRO A 6 -40.59 36.97 -49.84
CA PRO A 6 -39.60 38.06 -49.83
C PRO A 6 -39.19 38.75 -48.48
N TYR A 7 -38.15 39.58 -48.62
CA TYR A 7 -37.51 40.64 -47.78
C TYR A 7 -38.46 41.78 -47.25
N PRO A 8 -38.00 42.92 -46.64
CA PRO A 8 -37.34 43.19 -45.33
C PRO A 8 -37.86 44.54 -44.69
N ARG A 9 -37.08 45.21 -43.81
CA ARG A 9 -37.03 46.67 -43.39
C ARG A 9 -37.11 46.83 -41.86
N GLY A 10 -36.43 47.72 -41.14
CA GLY A 10 -35.48 48.82 -41.40
C GLY A 10 -35.15 49.50 -40.03
N GLY A 11 -33.99 50.17 -39.87
CA GLY A 11 -33.66 50.98 -38.67
C GLY A 11 -34.27 52.41 -38.73
N PRO A 12 -33.72 53.46 -38.06
CA PRO A 12 -33.10 53.59 -36.72
C PRO A 12 -33.65 54.81 -35.89
N ALA A 13 -33.10 55.04 -34.69
CA ALA A 13 -32.87 56.34 -33.99
C ALA A 13 -33.94 57.06 -33.09
N ARG A 14 -33.50 57.30 -31.83
CA ARG A 14 -33.50 58.54 -30.97
C ARG A 14 -34.77 59.17 -30.32
N GLY A 15 -34.59 59.53 -29.03
CA GLY A 15 -35.19 60.66 -28.28
C GLY A 15 -35.94 60.22 -27.01
N ARG A 16 -35.86 60.80 -25.80
CA ARG A 16 -35.40 62.10 -25.25
C ARG A 16 -35.16 61.95 -23.71
N GLY A 17 -34.33 62.80 -23.09
CA GLY A 17 -34.31 63.03 -21.61
C GLY A 17 -35.52 63.88 -21.14
N PRO A 18 -35.65 64.33 -19.85
CA PRO A 18 -34.56 64.86 -19.01
C PRO A 18 -34.62 64.64 -17.46
N CYS A 19 -33.52 65.02 -16.79
CA CYS A 19 -33.34 65.64 -15.44
C CYS A 19 -34.00 65.09 -14.15
N ASN A 20 -33.19 64.65 -13.17
CA ASN A 20 -32.80 65.47 -12.00
C ASN A 20 -31.79 64.73 -11.08
N GLY A 21 -30.81 65.49 -10.59
CA GLY A 21 -29.64 65.04 -9.82
C GLY A 21 -29.77 65.11 -8.28
N PRO A 22 -28.64 64.92 -7.56
CA PRO A 22 -28.49 64.41 -6.18
C PRO A 22 -28.19 65.56 -5.16
N PRO A 23 -27.75 65.40 -3.87
CA PRO A 23 -26.44 64.82 -3.46
C PRO A 23 -26.31 64.21 -2.02
N GLY A 24 -25.14 63.63 -1.73
CA GLY A 24 -24.45 63.72 -0.42
C GLY A 24 -24.45 62.44 0.44
N THR A 25 -23.38 61.64 0.56
CA THR A 25 -22.09 61.83 1.29
C THR A 25 -22.20 62.29 2.74
N ARG A 26 -21.88 61.43 3.71
CA ARG A 26 -20.63 61.52 4.53
C ARG A 26 -20.44 60.33 5.50
N PRO A 27 -19.19 60.07 5.93
CA PRO A 27 -18.76 58.99 6.83
C PRO A 27 -18.60 59.48 8.28
N VAL A 28 -17.89 58.69 9.12
CA VAL A 28 -17.19 59.01 10.41
C VAL A 28 -17.84 58.33 11.66
N PRO A 29 -17.15 57.97 12.78
CA PRO A 29 -15.71 57.81 13.09
C PRO A 29 -15.28 56.47 13.75
N LYS A 30 -13.95 56.24 13.83
CA LYS A 30 -13.29 55.48 14.90
C LYS A 30 -13.11 56.36 16.16
N THR A 31 -13.30 55.79 17.36
CA THR A 31 -12.68 56.31 18.59
C THR A 31 -12.24 55.18 19.51
N ARG A 32 -11.00 55.31 19.99
CA ARG A 32 -10.31 54.54 21.04
C ARG A 32 -11.12 54.48 22.35
N GLN A 33 -11.08 53.34 23.04
CA GLN A 33 -10.81 53.29 24.48
C GLN A 33 -9.89 52.11 24.81
N ASN A 34 -8.96 52.39 25.72
CA ASN A 34 -7.88 51.55 26.22
C ASN A 34 -8.35 50.76 27.48
N PRO A 35 -7.51 49.88 28.07
CA PRO A 35 -7.92 48.69 28.80
C PRO A 35 -8.15 48.94 30.30
N THR A 36 -9.01 48.12 30.91
CA THR A 36 -9.10 47.98 32.37
C THR A 36 -8.45 46.68 32.82
N THR A 37 -7.35 46.87 33.55
CA THR A 37 -6.78 46.00 34.57
C THR A 37 -7.81 45.38 35.50
N ALA A 38 -7.69 44.07 35.75
CA ALA A 38 -7.94 43.48 37.06
C ALA A 38 -7.10 42.21 37.24
N ALA A 39 -6.03 42.35 38.02
CA ALA A 39 -5.31 41.26 38.64
C ALA A 39 -6.09 40.75 39.87
N SER A 40 -6.12 39.44 40.07
CA SER A 40 -6.44 38.76 41.34
C SER A 40 -6.03 37.29 41.14
N ARG A 41 -4.79 36.88 41.43
CA ARG A 41 -4.24 36.50 42.75
C ARG A 41 -5.17 35.56 43.53
N ALA A 42 -5.01 34.25 43.31
CA ALA A 42 -5.32 33.23 44.32
C ALA A 42 -4.54 31.91 44.08
N ALA A 43 -3.48 31.74 44.85
CA ALA A 43 -3.00 30.46 45.40
C ALA A 43 -2.61 30.77 46.87
N PRO A 44 -2.46 29.82 47.82
CA PRO A 44 -2.38 28.35 47.67
C PRO A 44 -3.05 27.51 48.82
N SER A 45 -2.71 26.21 48.87
CA SER A 45 -2.91 25.17 49.93
C SER A 45 -4.17 24.30 49.76
N ASN A 46 -4.19 22.97 49.94
CA ASN A 46 -3.38 21.96 50.67
C ASN A 46 -3.53 20.59 49.94
N ARG A 47 -2.47 19.80 49.70
CA ARG A 47 -1.86 18.72 50.55
C ARG A 47 -2.58 17.36 50.48
N ILE A 48 -1.75 16.29 50.48
CA ILE A 48 -2.00 14.83 50.72
C ILE A 48 -2.14 14.03 49.40
N LYS A 49 -1.41 12.94 49.07
CA LYS A 49 -0.41 12.06 49.74
C LYS A 49 0.38 11.30 48.65
N ALA A 50 1.67 11.07 48.88
CA ALA A 50 2.42 9.97 48.26
C ALA A 50 2.24 8.68 49.08
N PRO A 51 2.59 7.51 48.51
CA PRO A 51 3.21 6.47 49.30
C PRO A 51 4.60 6.13 48.73
N ASP A 52 5.58 6.15 49.61
CA ASP A 52 6.86 5.48 49.48
C ASP A 52 6.84 4.31 50.48
N VAL A 53 7.20 3.11 50.03
CA VAL A 53 7.59 1.99 50.92
C VAL A 53 8.71 1.21 50.25
N SER A 54 9.91 1.39 50.80
CA SER A 54 11.06 0.51 50.67
C SER A 54 10.96 -0.73 51.57
N SER A 55 11.41 -1.90 51.11
CA SER A 55 12.25 -2.88 51.87
C SER A 55 12.58 -4.07 50.95
N ARG A 56 13.85 -4.24 50.52
CA ARG A 56 14.97 -5.01 51.12
C ARG A 56 14.87 -6.56 51.00
N PHE A 57 15.85 -7.13 50.28
CA PHE A 57 16.77 -8.26 50.61
C PHE A 57 16.88 -9.41 49.57
N GLY A 58 18.15 -9.70 49.22
CA GLY A 58 18.71 -10.99 48.78
C GLY A 58 18.43 -11.37 47.33
N GLY A 59 19.37 -11.78 46.47
CA GLY A 59 20.72 -12.28 46.65
C GLY A 59 20.94 -13.45 45.67
N THR A 60 22.08 -13.45 44.98
CA THR A 60 22.79 -14.59 44.34
C THR A 60 22.20 -15.32 43.12
N ALA A 61 22.97 -15.26 42.01
CA ALA A 61 23.55 -16.37 41.21
C ALA A 61 23.66 -15.92 39.73
N ALA A 62 24.84 -15.65 39.16
CA ALA A 62 25.93 -16.57 38.75
C ALA A 62 25.63 -17.35 37.44
N GLY A 63 26.60 -17.25 36.50
CA GLY A 63 26.68 -17.97 35.22
C GLY A 63 26.54 -17.01 34.04
N GLY A 64 27.53 -16.74 33.19
CA GLY A 64 28.61 -17.58 32.65
C GLY A 64 28.61 -17.35 31.13
N VAL A 65 29.37 -16.39 30.62
CA VAL A 65 30.57 -16.59 29.76
C VAL A 65 30.34 -17.52 28.56
N ALA A 66 30.41 -16.96 27.34
CA ALA A 66 31.45 -17.27 26.34
C ALA A 66 31.00 -16.99 24.90
N ALA A 67 31.77 -16.15 24.22
CA ALA A 67 31.88 -16.11 22.77
C ALA A 67 32.44 -17.44 22.22
N LEU A 68 32.13 -17.81 20.98
CA LEU A 68 33.15 -18.36 20.06
C LEU A 68 32.71 -18.34 18.59
N MET A 69 33.64 -17.87 17.75
CA MET A 69 33.69 -17.98 16.28
C MET A 69 33.71 -19.43 15.78
N ARG A 70 33.30 -19.62 14.52
CA ARG A 70 33.90 -20.44 13.42
C ARG A 70 32.80 -20.74 12.37
N ALA A 71 33.01 -20.99 11.09
CA ALA A 71 34.09 -20.94 10.10
C ALA A 71 33.41 -21.37 8.77
N GLY A 72 33.88 -20.90 7.61
CA GLY A 72 33.43 -21.40 6.30
C GLY A 72 33.86 -22.85 6.01
N PRO A 73 33.28 -23.49 4.98
CA PRO A 73 34.08 -23.91 3.83
C PRO A 73 33.31 -23.69 2.49
N GLY A 74 33.89 -23.61 1.30
CA GLY A 74 35.08 -24.29 0.77
C GLY A 74 34.63 -25.32 -0.28
N ARG A 75 34.78 -24.95 -1.57
CA ARG A 75 34.44 -25.72 -2.78
C ARG A 75 35.16 -27.08 -2.83
N SER A 76 34.53 -28.09 -3.43
CA SER A 76 35.21 -29.16 -4.17
C SER A 76 34.28 -29.86 -5.16
N ALA A 77 34.74 -29.92 -6.41
CA ALA A 77 34.13 -30.60 -7.54
C ALA A 77 34.54 -32.09 -7.58
N LEU A 78 33.69 -32.96 -8.11
CA LEU A 78 34.15 -34.26 -8.61
C LEU A 78 33.37 -34.72 -9.85
N ARG A 79 34.14 -35.05 -10.89
CA ARG A 79 33.75 -35.49 -12.23
C ARG A 79 33.14 -36.90 -12.24
N VAL A 80 32.14 -37.06 -13.11
CA VAL A 80 31.67 -38.32 -13.68
C VAL A 80 32.66 -38.85 -14.74
N PRO A 81 32.80 -40.17 -14.91
CA PRO A 81 33.10 -40.74 -16.22
C PRO A 81 32.05 -41.74 -16.72
N ILE A 82 31.86 -41.70 -18.04
CA ILE A 82 30.99 -42.51 -18.89
C ILE A 82 31.75 -43.77 -19.38
N ARG A 83 31.08 -44.92 -19.45
CA ARG A 83 31.32 -46.09 -20.34
C ARG A 83 30.17 -47.09 -20.13
N GLY A 84 29.48 -47.73 -21.08
CA GLY A 84 29.70 -47.97 -22.51
C GLY A 84 29.76 -49.48 -22.79
N MET A 85 28.83 -50.00 -23.61
CA MET A 85 28.72 -51.37 -24.21
C MET A 85 28.28 -52.52 -23.27
N GLY A 86 27.52 -53.53 -23.69
CA GLY A 86 27.00 -53.92 -25.01
C GLY A 86 26.18 -55.23 -24.93
N GLU A 87 25.33 -55.41 -25.94
CA GLU A 87 24.70 -56.62 -26.51
C GLU A 87 24.63 -57.95 -25.73
N ASN A 88 23.43 -58.54 -25.68
CA ASN A 88 23.26 -59.90 -26.22
C ASN A 88 21.81 -60.20 -26.65
N SER A 89 21.72 -60.78 -27.84
CA SER A 89 20.53 -61.27 -28.55
C SER A 89 20.32 -62.76 -28.28
N THR A 90 19.06 -63.22 -28.29
CA THR A 90 18.54 -64.42 -29.00
C THR A 90 17.08 -64.65 -28.57
N ARG A 91 16.04 -64.56 -29.41
CA ARG A 91 15.61 -65.34 -30.60
C ARG A 91 14.59 -66.44 -30.23
N GLY A 92 13.42 -66.39 -30.90
CA GLY A 92 12.36 -67.42 -30.87
C GLY A 92 10.96 -66.81 -31.04
N GLU A 93 10.56 -66.28 -32.22
CA GLU A 93 9.81 -67.00 -33.27
C GLU A 93 8.56 -67.73 -32.72
N LYS A 94 7.31 -67.34 -33.02
CA LYS A 94 6.60 -67.48 -34.31
C LYS A 94 5.21 -66.78 -34.22
N THR A 95 4.89 -65.81 -35.09
CA THR A 95 4.00 -65.91 -36.29
C THR A 95 2.54 -66.37 -36.01
N MET A 96 1.46 -65.82 -36.56
CA MET A 96 1.24 -64.78 -37.59
C MET A 96 -0.28 -64.55 -37.78
N PHE A 97 -0.67 -63.31 -38.12
CA PHE A 97 -1.69 -62.87 -39.11
C PHE A 97 -3.17 -63.27 -38.93
N LEU A 98 -4.20 -62.54 -39.37
CA LEU A 98 -4.47 -61.38 -40.27
C LEU A 98 -5.84 -60.85 -39.75
N GLY A 99 -6.26 -59.59 -39.84
CA GLY A 99 -6.15 -58.65 -40.94
C GLY A 99 -7.35 -57.67 -40.88
N ARG A 100 -7.03 -56.38 -41.03
CA ARG A 100 -7.73 -55.24 -41.65
C ARG A 100 -9.28 -55.24 -41.84
N GLY A 101 -9.90 -54.09 -41.54
CA GLY A 101 -11.03 -53.55 -42.35
C GLY A 101 -11.97 -52.55 -41.67
N LEU A 102 -11.81 -51.26 -41.97
CA LEU A 102 -12.68 -50.07 -41.71
C LEU A 102 -14.11 -50.18 -42.37
N PRO A 103 -15.04 -49.18 -42.37
CA PRO A 103 -15.39 -48.04 -41.47
C PRO A 103 -16.93 -47.88 -41.19
N SER A 104 -17.28 -46.90 -40.32
CA SER A 104 -18.47 -46.00 -40.28
C SER A 104 -19.95 -46.43 -40.55
N ARG A 105 -20.80 -45.99 -39.59
CA ARG A 105 -22.20 -45.47 -39.67
C ARG A 105 -23.43 -46.42 -39.75
N ALA A 106 -24.25 -46.34 -38.68
CA ALA A 106 -25.65 -45.87 -38.64
C ALA A 106 -26.79 -46.82 -38.16
N LEU A 107 -27.58 -46.24 -37.22
CA LEU A 107 -29.05 -46.30 -36.98
C LEU A 107 -29.69 -47.22 -35.90
N GLY A 108 -30.48 -46.58 -35.03
CA GLY A 108 -31.64 -47.11 -34.27
C GLY A 108 -31.67 -46.74 -32.77
N LYS A 109 -31.95 -45.51 -32.32
CA LYS A 109 -33.26 -44.86 -31.97
C LYS A 109 -34.18 -45.59 -30.97
N PHE A 110 -34.41 -44.97 -29.80
CA PHE A 110 -35.67 -44.84 -28.99
C PHE A 110 -35.36 -43.89 -27.79
N VAL A 111 -35.59 -42.56 -27.81
CA VAL A 111 -36.83 -41.72 -27.61
C VAL A 111 -37.51 -42.00 -26.24
N LEU A 112 -37.31 -41.21 -25.16
CA LEU A 112 -37.85 -39.87 -24.77
C LEU A 112 -39.40 -39.82 -24.74
N GLY A 113 -40.16 -39.39 -23.73
CA GLY A 113 -39.94 -38.81 -22.39
C GLY A 113 -41.30 -38.37 -21.78
N PHE A 114 -41.26 -37.87 -20.53
CA PHE A 114 -42.15 -36.87 -19.90
C PHE A 114 -43.69 -37.10 -19.80
N PHE A 115 -44.26 -37.13 -18.58
CA PHE A 115 -44.89 -35.96 -17.91
C PHE A 115 -45.60 -36.28 -16.58
N LEU A 116 -45.48 -35.26 -15.74
CA LEU A 116 -46.08 -34.86 -14.46
C LEU A 116 -47.63 -34.90 -14.33
N PHE A 117 -48.06 -34.93 -13.06
CA PHE A 117 -49.28 -34.41 -12.41
C PHE A 117 -50.52 -35.29 -12.12
N CYS A 118 -51.03 -35.01 -10.91
CA CYS A 118 -52.01 -35.65 -10.05
C CYS A 118 -53.48 -35.71 -10.53
N ALA A 119 -54.23 -36.67 -9.96
CA ALA A 119 -55.32 -36.46 -9.00
C ALA A 119 -56.66 -37.20 -9.29
N VAL A 120 -57.31 -37.58 -8.18
CA VAL A 120 -58.77 -37.69 -7.93
C VAL A 120 -59.47 -39.08 -8.01
N ALA A 121 -59.94 -39.48 -6.82
CA ALA A 121 -61.20 -40.12 -6.39
C ALA A 121 -61.63 -41.55 -6.78
N PHE A 122 -61.82 -42.33 -5.69
CA PHE A 122 -62.85 -43.32 -5.36
C PHE A 122 -64.15 -43.37 -6.21
N LEU A 123 -64.67 -44.59 -6.48
CA LEU A 123 -65.90 -45.15 -5.85
C LEU A 123 -66.25 -46.61 -6.30
N LEU A 124 -66.52 -47.46 -5.29
CA LEU A 124 -67.53 -48.54 -5.11
C LEU A 124 -67.64 -49.83 -5.96
N GLY A 125 -67.88 -50.94 -5.22
CA GLY A 125 -68.67 -52.12 -5.62
C GLY A 125 -68.12 -53.48 -5.13
N THR A 126 -68.28 -53.87 -3.85
CA THR A 126 -69.20 -54.94 -3.32
C THR A 126 -69.02 -56.35 -3.90
N THR A 127 -69.01 -57.50 -3.21
CA THR A 127 -69.20 -57.98 -1.81
C THR A 127 -68.98 -59.51 -1.81
N ALA A 128 -68.48 -60.08 -0.68
CA ALA A 128 -68.80 -61.41 -0.08
C ALA A 128 -68.59 -62.71 -0.91
N ALA A 129 -68.34 -63.91 -0.40
CA ALA A 129 -67.98 -64.52 0.89
C ALA A 129 -67.52 -65.96 0.55
N ALA A 130 -66.36 -66.43 1.02
CA ALA A 130 -66.18 -67.43 2.10
C ALA A 130 -66.91 -68.78 1.98
N ALA A 131 -66.13 -69.87 1.86
CA ALA A 131 -66.27 -71.21 2.49
C ALA A 131 -65.43 -72.23 1.70
N THR A 132 -64.71 -73.24 2.21
CA THR A 132 -64.28 -73.75 3.53
C THR A 132 -63.37 -74.95 3.22
N THR A 133 -62.30 -75.21 3.97
CA THR A 133 -61.92 -76.58 4.42
C THR A 133 -60.89 -76.50 5.58
N PRO A 134 -60.97 -77.36 6.61
CA PRO A 134 -60.25 -77.21 7.90
C PRO A 134 -59.16 -78.30 8.09
N PRO A 135 -58.65 -78.55 9.31
CA PRO A 135 -57.54 -77.87 9.97
C PRO A 135 -56.30 -78.78 10.10
N GLY A 136 -55.10 -78.19 9.99
CA GLY A 136 -53.84 -78.90 10.23
C GLY A 136 -52.77 -77.97 10.75
N THR A 137 -52.65 -77.93 12.08
CA THR A 137 -51.50 -77.50 12.90
C THR A 137 -50.43 -76.63 12.22
N VAL A 138 -50.51 -75.30 12.41
CA VAL A 138 -49.32 -74.44 12.29
C VAL A 138 -48.70 -74.31 13.67
N ILE A 139 -47.58 -74.99 13.88
CA ILE A 139 -46.68 -74.72 15.00
C ILE A 139 -46.09 -73.32 14.74
N SER A 140 -46.59 -72.30 15.43
CA SER A 140 -45.86 -71.03 15.49
C SER A 140 -44.83 -71.14 16.60
N ASN A 141 -43.62 -71.57 16.23
CA ASN A 141 -42.46 -71.42 17.11
C ASN A 141 -42.11 -69.93 17.18
N THR A 142 -42.79 -69.18 18.03
CA THR A 142 -42.38 -67.81 18.37
C THR A 142 -41.36 -67.91 19.49
N ALA A 143 -40.07 -67.89 19.16
CA ALA A 143 -39.03 -67.87 20.17
C ALA A 143 -39.06 -66.49 20.87
N ARG A 144 -39.24 -66.49 22.20
CA ARG A 144 -39.01 -65.31 23.03
C ARG A 144 -37.53 -65.23 23.33
N ILE A 145 -36.84 -64.33 22.65
CA ILE A 145 -35.43 -64.06 22.94
C ILE A 145 -35.37 -62.84 23.85
N ARG A 146 -34.79 -63.04 25.03
CA ARG A 146 -34.63 -62.01 26.06
C ARG A 146 -33.13 -61.69 26.16
N PHE A 147 -32.77 -60.46 25.84
CA PHE A 147 -31.39 -60.00 25.89
C PHE A 147 -31.17 -59.26 27.21
N SER A 148 -30.05 -59.55 27.88
CA SER A 148 -29.57 -58.83 29.05
C SER A 148 -28.28 -58.12 28.68
N PHE A 149 -28.28 -56.78 28.73
CA PHE A 149 -27.11 -55.99 28.41
C PHE A 149 -26.22 -55.78 29.65
N PRO A 150 -24.91 -55.53 29.50
CA PRO A 150 -24.00 -55.24 30.62
C PRO A 150 -24.42 -54.04 31.47
N SER A 151 -25.23 -53.14 30.90
CA SER A 151 -25.87 -52.01 31.57
C SER A 151 -27.08 -52.38 32.44
N GLY A 152 -27.42 -53.68 32.54
CA GLY A 152 -28.52 -54.19 33.37
C GLY A 152 -29.91 -54.06 32.74
N THR A 153 -30.04 -53.49 31.55
CA THR A 153 -31.33 -53.36 30.85
C THR A 153 -31.66 -54.66 30.12
N THR A 154 -32.93 -55.08 30.13
CA THR A 154 -33.40 -56.22 29.34
C THR A 154 -34.44 -55.81 28.30
N LYS A 155 -34.27 -56.25 27.05
CA LYS A 155 -35.29 -56.13 25.98
C LYS A 155 -35.72 -57.51 25.50
N THR A 156 -37.01 -57.62 25.18
CA THR A 156 -37.60 -58.86 24.65
C THR A 156 -38.21 -58.58 23.29
N VAL A 157 -37.86 -59.39 22.29
CA VAL A 157 -38.41 -59.33 20.93
C VAL A 157 -39.05 -60.68 20.59
N LEU A 158 -40.15 -60.64 19.85
CA LEU A 158 -40.81 -61.82 19.31
C LEU A 158 -40.43 -61.95 17.84
N SER A 159 -39.77 -63.05 17.46
CA SER A 159 -39.38 -63.33 16.09
C SER A 159 -39.84 -64.72 15.66
N ASN A 160 -40.23 -64.81 14.39
CA ASN A 160 -40.67 -66.00 13.67
C ASN A 160 -39.71 -66.37 12.51
N SER A 161 -38.51 -65.77 12.49
CA SER A 161 -37.41 -66.09 11.57
C SER A 161 -36.12 -66.38 12.37
N VAL A 162 -35.37 -67.41 11.95
CA VAL A 162 -34.15 -67.90 12.62
C VAL A 162 -32.92 -66.99 12.39
N ASP A 163 -32.99 -66.03 11.47
CA ASP A 163 -31.93 -65.03 11.30
C ASP A 163 -32.39 -63.66 11.80
N THR A 164 -32.08 -63.37 13.06
CA THR A 164 -32.13 -62.01 13.59
C THR A 164 -30.73 -61.64 14.06
N VAL A 165 -29.92 -61.07 13.16
CA VAL A 165 -28.63 -60.47 13.51
C VAL A 165 -28.93 -59.12 14.15
N VAL A 166 -28.72 -59.00 15.46
CA VAL A 166 -28.67 -57.71 16.14
C VAL A 166 -27.26 -57.17 15.92
N GLN A 167 -27.09 -56.22 15.01
CA GLN A 167 -25.90 -55.38 15.00
C GLN A 167 -26.13 -54.25 16.01
N GLU A 168 -25.26 -54.14 17.00
CA GLU A 168 -25.14 -52.90 17.75
C GLU A 168 -24.57 -51.87 16.77
N SER A 169 -25.39 -50.87 16.43
CA SER A 169 -24.93 -49.70 15.68
C SER A 169 -23.96 -48.97 16.60
N GLU A 170 -22.66 -49.04 16.30
CA GLU A 170 -21.71 -48.06 16.83
C GLU A 170 -22.16 -46.68 16.33
N THR A 171 -22.15 -45.69 17.22
CA THR A 171 -22.64 -44.33 16.93
C THR A 171 -21.67 -43.27 17.47
N SER A 172 -20.59 -43.69 18.11
CA SER A 172 -19.54 -42.80 18.59
C SER A 172 -18.73 -42.29 17.40
N PRO A 173 -18.44 -40.98 17.33
CA PRO A 173 -17.60 -40.44 16.27
C PRO A 173 -16.14 -40.89 16.44
N PRO A 174 -15.40 -41.07 15.32
CA PRO A 174 -14.01 -41.49 15.37
C PRO A 174 -13.14 -40.47 16.12
N ARG A 175 -12.16 -40.97 16.89
CA ARG A 175 -11.24 -40.11 17.66
C ARG A 175 -9.99 -39.81 16.85
N VAL A 176 -9.68 -38.53 16.67
CA VAL A 176 -8.37 -38.07 16.16
C VAL A 176 -7.39 -37.97 17.33
N GLY A 177 -6.32 -38.75 17.29
CA GLY A 177 -5.27 -38.76 18.31
C GLY A 177 -4.25 -37.65 18.12
N PHE A 178 -3.84 -37.42 16.87
CA PHE A 178 -2.91 -36.35 16.49
C PHE A 178 -3.02 -36.03 14.99
N THR A 179 -2.58 -34.83 14.63
CA THR A 179 -2.36 -34.40 13.25
C THR A 179 -0.95 -33.81 13.14
N ASN A 180 -0.29 -34.01 12.01
CA ASN A 180 1.02 -33.44 11.72
C ASN A 180 1.12 -33.04 10.25
N VAL A 181 1.86 -31.96 9.97
CA VAL A 181 2.13 -31.44 8.64
C VAL A 181 3.63 -31.22 8.56
N GLU A 182 4.33 -31.99 7.71
CA GLU A 182 5.79 -31.95 7.62
C GLU A 182 6.28 -31.80 6.16
N PRO A 183 7.09 -30.76 5.86
CA PRO A 183 7.34 -29.59 6.71
C PRO A 183 6.07 -28.74 6.89
N PRO A 184 5.94 -27.96 7.98
CA PRO A 184 4.78 -27.08 8.20
C PRO A 184 4.72 -25.90 7.21
N ILE A 185 5.87 -25.57 6.58
CA ILE A 185 5.99 -24.55 5.54
C ILE A 185 6.78 -25.15 4.36
N THR A 186 6.31 -24.95 3.13
CA THR A 186 6.97 -25.42 1.90
C THR A 186 6.97 -24.33 0.82
N VAL A 187 7.55 -24.61 -0.36
CA VAL A 187 7.52 -23.69 -1.51
C VAL A 187 6.45 -24.09 -2.53
N ASN A 188 5.82 -23.13 -3.19
CA ASN A 188 4.79 -23.40 -4.19
C ASN A 188 5.34 -24.13 -5.43
N THR A 189 6.62 -23.97 -5.76
CA THR A 189 7.22 -24.60 -6.95
C THR A 189 8.08 -25.80 -6.54
N GLY A 190 7.54 -27.01 -6.71
CA GLY A 190 8.26 -28.26 -6.45
C GLY A 190 8.39 -28.62 -4.97
N GLY A 191 7.78 -27.85 -4.08
CA GLY A 191 7.66 -28.19 -2.66
C GLY A 191 6.66 -29.32 -2.45
N THR A 192 6.94 -30.15 -1.45
CA THR A 192 6.06 -31.23 -1.02
C THR A 192 5.79 -31.16 0.47
N VAL A 193 4.62 -31.60 0.90
CA VAL A 193 4.21 -31.71 2.31
C VAL A 193 3.59 -33.08 2.53
N VAL A 194 3.94 -33.73 3.63
CA VAL A 194 3.26 -34.92 4.12
C VAL A 194 2.30 -34.50 5.22
N VAL A 195 1.00 -34.77 5.02
CA VAL A 195 -0.01 -34.65 6.07
C VAL A 195 -0.20 -36.03 6.69
N THR A 196 -0.05 -36.12 8.00
CA THR A 196 -0.17 -37.36 8.78
C THR A 196 -1.26 -37.22 9.83
N VAL A 197 -2.12 -38.24 9.94
CA VAL A 197 -3.22 -38.28 10.91
C VAL A 197 -3.27 -39.62 11.61
N GLY A 198 -3.17 -39.61 12.94
CA GLY A 198 -3.48 -40.78 13.75
C GLY A 198 -4.95 -40.75 14.17
N ALA A 199 -5.74 -41.71 13.71
CA ALA A 199 -7.16 -41.80 14.04
C ALA A 199 -7.55 -43.21 14.50
N SER A 200 -8.49 -43.30 15.43
CA SER A 200 -8.92 -44.58 16.00
C SER A 200 -10.41 -44.56 16.32
N ASP A 201 -11.09 -45.66 16.06
CA ASP A 201 -12.48 -45.87 16.46
C ASP A 201 -12.72 -47.35 16.81
N THR A 202 -13.73 -47.63 17.64
CA THR A 202 -14.12 -49.01 17.99
C THR A 202 -14.66 -49.79 16.80
N SER A 203 -15.35 -49.13 15.87
CA SER A 203 -15.81 -49.73 14.60
C SER A 203 -14.72 -49.79 13.53
N GLY A 204 -13.60 -49.08 13.76
CA GLY A 204 -12.51 -48.89 12.80
C GLY A 204 -12.78 -47.73 11.84
N ILE A 205 -11.69 -47.20 11.29
CA ILE A 205 -11.75 -46.10 10.31
C ILE A 205 -12.06 -46.67 8.92
N ASP A 206 -12.94 -45.99 8.19
CA ASP A 206 -13.27 -46.31 6.80
C ASP A 206 -12.47 -45.42 5.85
N THR A 207 -12.59 -44.10 6.01
CA THR A 207 -11.94 -43.13 5.13
C THR A 207 -11.44 -41.90 5.89
N VAL A 208 -10.36 -41.31 5.39
CA VAL A 208 -9.84 -40.03 5.84
C VAL A 208 -9.64 -39.15 4.61
N VAL A 209 -10.24 -37.97 4.62
CA VAL A 209 -10.20 -37.02 3.49
C VAL A 209 -9.81 -35.62 3.93
N LEU A 210 -9.14 -34.91 3.03
CA LEU A 210 -8.67 -33.54 3.20
C LEU A 210 -9.27 -32.63 2.12
N ASP A 211 -9.76 -31.46 2.52
CA ASP A 211 -10.28 -30.43 1.63
C ASP A 211 -9.20 -29.40 1.31
N LEU A 212 -8.71 -29.41 0.06
CA LEU A 212 -7.71 -28.46 -0.45
C LEU A 212 -8.34 -27.31 -1.24
N SER A 213 -9.66 -27.13 -1.21
CA SER A 213 -10.31 -25.99 -1.86
C SER A 213 -9.76 -24.62 -1.42
N PRO A 214 -9.29 -24.40 -0.16
CA PRO A 214 -8.63 -23.14 0.22
C PRO A 214 -7.34 -22.85 -0.56
N LEU A 215 -6.68 -23.89 -1.06
CA LEU A 215 -5.47 -23.84 -1.88
C LEU A 215 -5.78 -23.82 -3.39
N GLY A 216 -7.05 -23.78 -3.78
CA GLY A 216 -7.49 -23.91 -5.18
C GLY A 216 -7.41 -25.35 -5.71
N GLY A 217 -7.25 -26.34 -4.83
CA GLY A 217 -7.20 -27.76 -5.17
C GLY A 217 -8.56 -28.47 -5.07
N PRO A 218 -8.57 -29.82 -5.13
CA PRO A 218 -9.76 -30.64 -4.93
C PRO A 218 -10.33 -30.52 -3.51
N ASP A 219 -11.65 -30.62 -3.37
CA ASP A 219 -12.37 -30.60 -2.10
C ASP A 219 -12.33 -31.93 -1.32
N THR A 220 -11.86 -33.00 -1.97
CA THR A 220 -11.78 -34.34 -1.39
C THR A 220 -10.51 -35.06 -1.85
N VAL A 221 -9.48 -35.01 -1.00
CA VAL A 221 -8.20 -35.71 -1.20
C VAL A 221 -8.06 -36.83 -0.15
N PRO A 222 -8.01 -38.11 -0.55
CA PRO A 222 -7.88 -39.21 0.41
C PRO A 222 -6.48 -39.28 1.03
N LEU A 223 -6.43 -39.67 2.30
CA LEU A 223 -5.21 -40.14 2.98
C LEU A 223 -5.19 -41.68 2.97
N TYR A 224 -4.01 -42.26 3.18
CA TYR A 224 -3.77 -43.70 3.04
C TYR A 224 -2.99 -44.28 4.24
N ASP A 225 -3.43 -45.44 4.72
CA ASP A 225 -2.78 -46.29 5.74
C ASP A 225 -2.35 -47.63 5.08
N ASP A 226 -1.63 -47.52 3.96
CA ASP A 226 -1.29 -48.64 3.07
C ASP A 226 0.22 -48.78 2.77
N GLY A 227 1.06 -48.03 3.50
CA GLY A 227 2.50 -47.97 3.28
C GLY A 227 2.91 -47.17 2.04
N THR A 228 2.00 -46.35 1.49
CA THR A 228 2.27 -45.43 0.36
C THR A 228 2.00 -43.97 0.75
N ASN A 229 2.22 -43.01 -0.14
CA ASN A 229 1.92 -41.59 0.10
C ASN A 229 2.57 -40.98 1.35
N GLY A 230 3.75 -41.48 1.74
CA GLY A 230 4.48 -41.04 2.92
C GLY A 230 4.13 -41.81 4.20
N ASP A 231 3.21 -42.77 4.14
CA ASP A 231 3.02 -43.76 5.21
C ASP A 231 4.15 -44.80 5.19
N THR A 232 4.64 -45.15 6.39
CA THR A 232 5.75 -46.08 6.58
C THR A 232 5.30 -47.49 6.94
N LEU A 233 4.09 -47.68 7.49
CA LEU A 233 3.62 -48.95 7.98
C LEU A 233 2.12 -49.12 7.74
N ALA A 234 1.77 -49.93 6.74
CA ALA A 234 0.39 -50.23 6.42
C ALA A 234 -0.39 -50.88 7.59
N GLY A 235 -1.59 -50.36 7.85
CA GLY A 235 -2.56 -50.87 8.79
C GLY A 235 -2.29 -50.53 10.25
N ASP A 236 -1.50 -49.48 10.53
CA ASP A 236 -1.18 -49.05 11.89
C ASP A 236 -2.10 -47.93 12.41
N SER A 237 -3.14 -47.59 11.64
CA SER A 237 -4.11 -46.51 11.91
C SER A 237 -3.52 -45.10 11.84
N ILE A 238 -2.37 -44.95 11.18
CA ILE A 238 -1.77 -43.68 10.82
C ILE A 238 -1.95 -43.48 9.31
N TRP A 239 -2.64 -42.41 8.95
CA TRP A 239 -3.04 -42.13 7.57
C TRP A 239 -2.20 -40.97 7.04
N ASN A 240 -1.63 -41.12 5.84
CA ASN A 240 -0.75 -40.13 5.24
C ASN A 240 -1.20 -39.73 3.83
N VAL A 241 -0.92 -38.50 3.45
CA VAL A 241 -0.95 -38.07 2.04
C VAL A 241 0.27 -37.20 1.74
N LEU A 242 0.90 -37.46 0.59
CA LEU A 242 1.96 -36.62 0.04
C LEU A 242 1.34 -35.62 -0.93
N LEU A 243 1.38 -34.35 -0.56
CA LEU A 243 0.94 -33.23 -1.39
C LEU A 243 2.12 -32.63 -2.13
N SER A 244 1.89 -32.26 -3.39
CA SER A 244 2.82 -31.49 -4.21
C SER A 244 2.15 -30.21 -4.66
N PHE A 245 2.87 -29.09 -4.57
CA PHE A 245 2.35 -27.78 -4.93
C PHE A 245 2.90 -27.33 -6.28
N ASP A 246 2.11 -26.53 -6.99
CA ASP A 246 2.52 -25.88 -8.24
C ASP A 246 2.65 -24.36 -8.06
N SER A 247 3.25 -23.72 -9.06
CA SER A 247 3.50 -22.28 -9.07
C SER A 247 2.24 -21.41 -9.08
N ASN A 248 1.04 -21.98 -9.21
CA ASN A 248 -0.21 -21.21 -9.23
C ASN A 248 -0.73 -20.90 -7.83
N ILE A 249 -0.20 -21.58 -6.81
CA ILE A 249 -0.60 -21.37 -5.42
C ILE A 249 0.19 -20.19 -4.86
N SER A 250 -0.54 -19.16 -4.41
CA SER A 250 0.06 -17.97 -3.79
C SER A 250 0.71 -18.32 -2.46
N GLY A 251 1.79 -17.63 -2.10
CA GLY A 251 2.38 -17.77 -0.77
C GLY A 251 1.42 -17.25 0.32
N ASP A 252 0.98 -18.11 1.23
CA ASP A 252 0.11 -17.81 2.38
C ASP A 252 0.16 -18.96 3.40
N THR A 253 -0.48 -18.79 4.57
CA THR A 253 -0.82 -19.86 5.49
C THR A 253 -2.30 -20.22 5.30
N TYR A 254 -2.55 -21.46 4.89
CA TYR A 254 -3.87 -21.96 4.54
C TYR A 254 -4.42 -22.83 5.66
N GLU A 255 -5.65 -22.55 6.10
CA GLU A 255 -6.43 -23.45 6.96
C GLU A 255 -7.20 -24.43 6.08
N VAL A 256 -6.94 -25.72 6.24
CA VAL A 256 -7.59 -26.80 5.48
C VAL A 256 -8.31 -27.75 6.45
N THR A 257 -9.43 -28.31 5.99
CA THR A 257 -10.27 -29.17 6.83
C THR A 257 -10.03 -30.64 6.53
N LEU A 258 -9.95 -31.45 7.59
CA LEU A 258 -9.76 -32.88 7.54
C LEU A 258 -10.98 -33.58 8.14
N THR A 259 -11.52 -34.56 7.43
CA THR A 259 -12.67 -35.36 7.87
C THR A 259 -12.27 -36.82 7.98
N VAL A 260 -12.46 -37.40 9.17
CA VAL A 260 -12.29 -38.83 9.44
C VAL A 260 -13.67 -39.46 9.53
N ILE A 261 -13.91 -40.53 8.78
CA ILE A 261 -15.19 -41.26 8.73
C ILE A 261 -14.93 -42.71 9.17
N ASP A 262 -15.73 -43.20 10.11
CA ASP A 262 -15.68 -44.58 10.59
C ASP A 262 -16.50 -45.55 9.72
N LYS A 263 -16.37 -46.85 9.94
CA LYS A 263 -17.12 -47.89 9.20
C LYS A 263 -18.63 -47.90 9.49
N SER A 264 -19.05 -47.17 10.50
CA SER A 264 -20.45 -47.01 10.89
C SER A 264 -21.07 -45.74 10.29
N GLY A 265 -20.28 -44.93 9.58
CA GLY A 265 -20.67 -43.70 8.90
C GLY A 265 -20.64 -42.43 9.76
N THR A 266 -20.12 -42.48 10.99
CA THR A 266 -19.94 -41.28 11.83
C THR A 266 -18.65 -40.56 11.43
N SER A 267 -18.59 -39.25 11.65
CA SER A 267 -17.43 -38.43 11.26
C SER A 267 -16.96 -37.45 12.32
N THR A 268 -15.68 -37.12 12.24
CA THR A 268 -15.01 -36.07 13.03
C THR A 268 -14.26 -35.14 12.09
N ILE A 269 -14.38 -33.83 12.31
CA ILE A 269 -13.73 -32.79 11.51
C ILE A 269 -12.66 -32.07 12.34
N VAL A 270 -11.48 -31.85 11.76
CA VAL A 270 -10.35 -31.14 12.36
C VAL A 270 -9.78 -30.14 11.34
N THR A 271 -9.30 -28.98 11.80
CA THR A 271 -8.61 -28.00 10.95
C THR A 271 -7.10 -28.10 11.17
N ILE A 272 -6.32 -28.04 10.10
CA ILE A 272 -4.86 -27.97 10.11
C ILE A 272 -4.37 -26.80 9.27
N THR A 273 -3.13 -26.35 9.49
CA THR A 273 -2.51 -25.26 8.73
C THR A 273 -1.38 -25.75 7.83
N ILE A 274 -1.27 -25.17 6.64
CA ILE A 274 -0.17 -25.40 5.70
C ILE A 274 0.40 -24.04 5.26
N GLY A 275 1.69 -23.79 5.50
CA GLY A 275 2.38 -22.61 5.00
C GLY A 275 2.97 -22.85 3.61
N ILE A 276 2.76 -21.91 2.69
CA ILE A 276 3.36 -21.91 1.36
C ILE A 276 4.13 -20.61 1.16
N VAL A 277 5.36 -20.74 0.67
CA VAL A 277 6.21 -19.64 0.23
C VAL A 277 6.23 -19.63 -1.30
N ASP A 278 5.92 -18.50 -1.91
CA ASP A 278 6.06 -18.36 -3.35
C ASP A 278 7.54 -18.14 -3.71
N ALA A 279 8.11 -19.06 -4.49
CA ALA A 279 9.51 -19.01 -4.89
C ALA A 279 9.69 -18.53 -6.35
N THR A 280 8.61 -18.20 -7.05
CA THR A 280 8.72 -17.68 -8.41
C THR A 280 9.29 -16.25 -8.39
N PRO A 281 10.10 -15.85 -9.39
CA PRO A 281 10.65 -14.51 -9.43
C PRO A 281 9.53 -13.48 -9.49
N THR A 282 9.44 -12.67 -8.44
CA THR A 282 8.63 -11.46 -8.39
C THR A 282 9.45 -10.29 -8.89
N PHE A 283 8.79 -9.32 -9.50
CA PHE A 283 9.42 -8.03 -9.79
C PHE A 283 8.52 -6.84 -9.43
N THR A 284 7.39 -7.07 -8.76
CA THR A 284 6.44 -6.03 -8.38
C THR A 284 6.02 -6.18 -6.92
N GLU A 285 6.07 -5.09 -6.17
CA GLU A 285 5.70 -5.00 -4.76
C GLU A 285 4.95 -3.69 -4.48
N VAL A 286 4.01 -3.70 -3.53
CA VAL A 286 3.39 -2.49 -3.01
C VAL A 286 4.25 -1.94 -1.88
N ILE A 287 4.75 -0.72 -2.02
CA ILE A 287 5.70 -0.09 -1.08
C ILE A 287 5.08 1.01 -0.22
N SER A 288 3.80 1.33 -0.45
CA SER A 288 3.22 2.58 0.05
C SER A 288 2.85 2.61 1.52
N PHE A 289 2.72 1.48 2.20
CA PHE A 289 2.26 1.45 3.59
C PHE A 289 3.36 1.68 4.62
N GLY A 290 4.63 1.62 4.21
CA GLY A 290 5.77 1.68 5.11
C GLY A 290 5.80 0.50 6.08
N HIS A 291 6.86 0.45 6.89
CA HIS A 291 7.10 -0.54 7.93
C HIS A 291 7.41 -1.97 7.45
N GLU A 292 8.67 -2.18 7.05
CA GLU A 292 9.26 -3.43 6.53
C GLU A 292 9.20 -4.65 7.47
N ASN A 293 8.56 -4.55 8.64
CA ASN A 293 8.58 -5.58 9.69
C ASN A 293 7.22 -5.84 10.39
N ALA A 294 6.09 -5.31 9.92
CA ALA A 294 4.79 -5.73 10.44
C ALA A 294 4.17 -6.84 9.59
N ASP A 295 3.75 -7.90 10.27
CA ASP A 295 2.95 -8.98 9.68
C ASP A 295 1.64 -8.45 9.06
N SER A 296 1.12 -7.31 9.56
CA SER A 296 -0.08 -6.64 9.03
C SER A 296 -0.10 -5.16 9.41
N VAL A 297 -0.18 -4.27 8.42
CA VAL A 297 -0.18 -2.81 8.65
C VAL A 297 -1.59 -2.32 9.00
N ARG A 298 -1.74 -1.61 10.13
CA ARG A 298 -3.04 -1.10 10.58
C ARG A 298 -3.38 0.22 9.89
N VAL A 299 -4.46 0.23 9.11
CA VAL A 299 -4.86 1.36 8.28
C VAL A 299 -6.30 1.79 8.55
N THR A 300 -6.61 3.08 8.41
CA THR A 300 -7.99 3.60 8.50
C THR A 300 -8.22 4.80 7.59
N GLY A 301 -9.49 5.10 7.31
CA GLY A 301 -9.90 6.26 6.52
C GLY A 301 -10.82 5.88 5.36
N ASN A 302 -10.85 6.72 4.32
CA ASN A 302 -11.75 6.56 3.18
C ASN A 302 -11.05 6.29 1.84
N ALA A 303 -9.72 6.45 1.80
CA ALA A 303 -8.91 6.16 0.64
C ALA A 303 -7.50 5.71 1.07
N PHE A 304 -6.84 4.86 0.28
CA PHE A 304 -5.46 4.42 0.55
C PHE A 304 -4.59 4.57 -0.69
N SER A 305 -3.42 5.19 -0.54
CA SER A 305 -2.41 5.23 -1.59
C SER A 305 -1.78 3.86 -1.75
N LEU A 306 -1.86 3.30 -2.95
CA LEU A 306 -1.11 2.13 -3.37
C LEU A 306 -0.05 2.61 -4.37
N VAL A 307 1.21 2.37 -4.06
CA VAL A 307 2.36 2.70 -4.91
C VAL A 307 3.18 1.44 -5.06
N ALA A 308 3.51 1.09 -6.31
CA ALA A 308 4.38 -0.04 -6.61
C ALA A 308 5.83 0.42 -6.74
N GLU A 309 6.77 -0.53 -6.59
CA GLU A 309 8.19 -0.27 -6.81
C GLU A 309 8.43 0.42 -8.17
N PRO A 310 9.19 1.53 -8.21
CA PRO A 310 9.42 2.25 -9.46
C PRO A 310 10.23 1.40 -10.43
N SER A 311 9.72 1.25 -11.64
CA SER A 311 10.37 0.50 -12.71
C SER A 311 10.00 1.10 -14.06
N ASP A 312 11.00 1.39 -14.88
CA ASP A 312 10.83 1.82 -16.28
C ASP A 312 10.52 0.63 -17.22
N SER A 313 10.65 -0.60 -16.73
CA SER A 313 10.43 -1.82 -17.52
C SER A 313 8.95 -2.16 -17.71
N PHE A 314 8.06 -1.57 -16.91
CA PHE A 314 6.62 -1.82 -16.96
C PHE A 314 5.95 -0.95 -18.01
N ALA A 315 4.99 -1.54 -18.71
CA ALA A 315 4.04 -0.81 -19.55
C ALA A 315 2.78 -0.42 -18.76
N ARG A 316 2.45 -1.20 -17.72
CA ARG A 316 1.33 -0.93 -16.82
C ARG A 316 1.45 -1.73 -15.53
N VAL A 317 0.80 -1.24 -14.48
CA VAL A 317 0.66 -1.95 -13.19
C VAL A 317 -0.80 -2.04 -12.82
N TYR A 318 -1.24 -3.23 -12.41
CA TYR A 318 -2.62 -3.50 -11.99
C TYR A 318 -2.68 -3.75 -10.48
N PHE A 319 -3.56 -3.03 -9.77
CA PHE A 319 -3.71 -3.18 -8.33
C PHE A 319 -4.96 -3.97 -7.99
N GLU A 320 -4.82 -4.91 -7.07
CA GLU A 320 -5.92 -5.77 -6.62
C GLU A 320 -5.77 -6.14 -5.15
N TYR A 321 -6.89 -6.54 -4.55
CA TYR A 321 -6.97 -6.90 -3.15
C TYR A 321 -7.90 -8.10 -2.96
N ARG A 322 -7.76 -8.82 -1.85
CA ARG A 322 -8.73 -9.82 -1.38
C ARG A 322 -8.75 -9.85 0.15
N PRO A 323 -9.84 -10.35 0.77
CA PRO A 323 -9.86 -10.63 2.20
C PRO A 323 -8.69 -11.55 2.62
N ALA A 324 -8.33 -11.57 3.90
CA ALA A 324 -7.37 -12.53 4.43
C ALA A 324 -7.99 -13.27 5.63
N PRO A 325 -7.90 -14.61 5.71
CA PRO A 325 -7.33 -15.51 4.70
C PRO A 325 -8.27 -15.76 3.51
N GLY A 326 -7.71 -15.95 2.30
CA GLY A 326 -8.43 -16.45 1.12
C GLY A 326 -9.25 -15.43 0.32
N GLY A 327 -10.30 -15.90 -0.38
CA GLY A 327 -11.15 -15.06 -1.24
C GLY A 327 -10.61 -14.78 -2.65
N ASP A 328 -11.48 -14.27 -3.51
CA ASP A 328 -11.15 -13.92 -4.89
C ASP A 328 -10.47 -12.55 -4.97
N TRP A 329 -9.47 -12.45 -5.85
CA TRP A 329 -8.85 -11.18 -6.16
C TRP A 329 -9.85 -10.23 -6.80
N THR A 330 -9.98 -9.05 -6.20
CA THR A 330 -10.87 -7.99 -6.63
C THR A 330 -10.03 -6.79 -7.07
N PRO A 331 -10.32 -6.20 -8.25
CA PRO A 331 -9.66 -4.98 -8.68
C PRO A 331 -9.86 -3.84 -7.69
N VAL A 332 -8.78 -3.10 -7.42
CA VAL A 332 -8.86 -1.84 -6.68
C VAL A 332 -9.68 -0.83 -7.48
N VAL A 333 -10.62 -0.17 -6.80
CA VAL A 333 -11.45 0.90 -7.37
C VAL A 333 -10.73 2.24 -7.15
N PRO A 334 -10.33 2.97 -8.22
CA PRO A 334 -9.71 4.28 -8.06
C PRO A 334 -10.67 5.31 -7.46
N ALA A 335 -10.16 6.13 -6.56
CA ALA A 335 -10.86 7.28 -6.02
C ALA A 335 -10.92 8.43 -7.04
N VAL A 336 -11.78 9.40 -6.78
CA VAL A 336 -11.86 10.64 -7.58
C VAL A 336 -10.49 11.33 -7.63
N TRP A 337 -10.12 11.81 -8.82
CA TRP A 337 -8.83 12.46 -9.15
C TRP A 337 -7.60 11.54 -9.19
N SER A 338 -7.76 10.25 -8.87
CA SER A 338 -6.71 9.25 -9.08
C SER A 338 -6.50 8.94 -10.56
N GLY A 339 -5.32 8.41 -10.89
CA GLY A 339 -5.08 7.66 -12.13
C GLY A 339 -5.94 6.40 -12.24
N GLY A 340 -5.84 5.71 -13.38
CA GLY A 340 -6.59 4.50 -13.67
C GLY A 340 -6.04 3.25 -12.97
N ASN A 341 -6.83 2.17 -13.00
CA ASN A 341 -6.38 0.81 -12.68
C ASN A 341 -6.78 -0.13 -13.83
N PRO A 342 -5.84 -0.61 -14.68
CA PRO A 342 -4.39 -0.49 -14.53
C PRO A 342 -3.88 0.94 -14.70
N ASP A 343 -2.81 1.26 -13.97
CA ASP A 343 -2.02 2.46 -14.22
C ASP A 343 -1.14 2.24 -15.46
N THR A 344 -1.10 3.24 -16.34
CA THR A 344 -0.40 3.23 -17.63
C THR A 344 0.53 4.42 -17.82
N VAL A 345 0.67 5.26 -16.78
CA VAL A 345 1.36 6.55 -16.85
C VAL A 345 2.67 6.58 -16.05
N GLY A 346 2.83 5.71 -15.05
CA GLY A 346 4.00 5.70 -14.16
C GLY A 346 5.37 5.67 -14.85
N PRO A 347 6.48 5.74 -14.09
CA PRO A 347 6.56 5.81 -12.64
C PRO A 347 6.24 7.21 -12.04
N PRO A 348 5.88 7.29 -10.74
CA PRO A 348 5.57 6.15 -9.88
C PRO A 348 4.29 5.46 -10.33
N TRP A 349 4.28 4.13 -10.26
CA TRP A 349 3.10 3.33 -10.58
C TRP A 349 2.17 3.33 -9.39
N SER A 350 0.97 3.89 -9.53
CA SER A 350 0.16 4.17 -8.35
C SER A 350 -1.34 4.32 -8.61
N VAL A 351 -2.11 4.15 -7.54
CA VAL A 351 -3.54 4.44 -7.51
C VAL A 351 -3.95 4.86 -6.10
N LEU A 352 -4.86 5.83 -6.01
CA LEU A 352 -5.58 6.10 -4.76
C LEU A 352 -6.80 5.19 -4.71
N TRP A 353 -6.79 4.17 -3.86
CA TRP A 353 -7.88 3.22 -3.71
C TRP A 353 -9.03 3.84 -2.90
N ASP A 354 -10.26 3.88 -3.44
CA ASP A 354 -11.47 4.21 -2.67
C ASP A 354 -11.91 3.02 -1.81
N VAL A 355 -11.86 3.19 -0.49
CA VAL A 355 -12.19 2.13 0.48
C VAL A 355 -13.49 2.37 1.25
N ARG A 356 -14.33 3.32 0.83
CA ARG A 356 -15.61 3.62 1.50
C ARG A 356 -16.54 2.41 1.54
N ASN A 357 -16.50 1.58 0.50
CA ASN A 357 -17.32 0.37 0.37
C ASN A 357 -16.58 -0.91 0.76
N VAL A 358 -15.36 -0.81 1.32
CA VAL A 358 -14.56 -1.94 1.78
C VAL A 358 -14.79 -2.10 3.30
N PRO A 359 -15.38 -3.23 3.76
CA PRO A 359 -15.60 -3.46 5.18
C PRO A 359 -14.29 -3.45 5.99
N ASN A 360 -14.39 -3.19 7.29
CA ASN A 360 -13.25 -3.38 8.18
C ASN A 360 -12.91 -4.88 8.27
N GLY A 361 -11.63 -5.20 8.31
CA GLY A 361 -11.15 -6.58 8.23
C GLY A 361 -9.69 -6.66 7.81
N GLU A 362 -9.17 -7.87 7.74
CA GLU A 362 -7.83 -8.15 7.22
C GLU A 362 -7.88 -8.42 5.72
N TYR A 363 -6.92 -7.87 5.00
CA TYR A 363 -6.82 -7.96 3.54
C TYR A 363 -5.36 -8.14 3.14
N VAL A 364 -5.16 -8.75 1.98
CA VAL A 364 -3.91 -8.66 1.24
C VAL A 364 -4.13 -7.80 0.00
N VAL A 365 -3.14 -6.97 -0.32
CA VAL A 365 -3.09 -6.16 -1.53
C VAL A 365 -1.85 -6.54 -2.34
N ARG A 366 -1.92 -6.41 -3.66
CA ARG A 366 -0.76 -6.60 -4.54
C ARG A 366 -0.81 -5.67 -5.74
N ALA A 367 0.36 -5.48 -6.34
CA ALA A 367 0.55 -4.78 -7.59
C ALA A 367 1.08 -5.78 -8.61
N VAL A 368 0.41 -5.92 -9.75
CA VAL A 368 0.78 -6.84 -10.84
C VAL A 368 1.40 -6.03 -11.98
N GLY A 369 2.73 -6.07 -12.07
CA GLY A 369 3.46 -5.44 -13.16
C GLY A 369 3.31 -6.20 -14.47
N VAL A 370 3.09 -5.48 -15.56
CA VAL A 370 3.15 -6.01 -16.93
C VAL A 370 4.23 -5.26 -17.69
N LYS A 371 5.26 -5.98 -18.14
CA LYS A 371 6.39 -5.43 -18.91
C LYS A 371 5.97 -4.99 -20.31
N ALA A 372 6.83 -4.20 -20.95
CA ALA A 372 6.61 -3.75 -22.34
C ALA A 372 6.47 -4.89 -23.38
N ASN A 373 7.05 -6.07 -23.10
CA ASN A 373 6.90 -7.27 -23.93
C ASN A 373 5.58 -8.05 -23.67
N GLY A 374 4.73 -7.58 -22.75
CA GLY A 374 3.47 -8.22 -22.36
C GLY A 374 3.60 -9.31 -21.28
N GLU A 375 4.80 -9.55 -20.76
CA GLU A 375 5.04 -10.47 -19.64
C GLU A 375 4.46 -9.90 -18.35
N THR A 376 3.57 -10.65 -17.71
CA THR A 376 2.96 -10.32 -16.42
C THR A 376 3.78 -10.92 -15.29
N ASP A 377 3.87 -10.21 -14.17
CA ASP A 377 4.48 -10.73 -12.94
C ASP A 377 3.79 -12.04 -12.51
N PRO A 378 4.50 -13.18 -12.51
CA PRO A 378 3.91 -14.47 -12.17
C PRO A 378 3.60 -14.59 -10.67
N SER A 379 4.30 -13.83 -9.83
CA SER A 379 4.04 -13.80 -8.38
C SER A 379 4.32 -12.42 -7.82
N PRO A 380 3.35 -11.50 -7.96
CA PRO A 380 3.49 -10.20 -7.35
C PRO A 380 3.44 -10.32 -5.82
N LYS A 381 4.36 -9.62 -5.14
CA LYS A 381 4.42 -9.65 -3.67
C LYS A 381 3.12 -9.13 -3.07
N ILE A 382 2.66 -9.81 -2.02
CA ILE A 382 1.48 -9.41 -1.26
C ILE A 382 1.88 -8.57 -0.05
N GLN A 383 1.13 -7.49 0.19
CA GLN A 383 1.21 -6.69 1.40
C GLN A 383 -0.06 -6.93 2.23
N ARG A 384 0.11 -7.32 3.50
CA ARG A 384 -1.00 -7.47 4.44
C ARG A 384 -1.36 -6.14 5.09
N ILE A 385 -2.65 -5.85 5.15
CA ILE A 385 -3.21 -4.69 5.83
C ILE A 385 -4.40 -5.11 6.70
N PHE A 386 -4.56 -4.42 7.82
CA PHE A 386 -5.71 -4.54 8.69
C PHE A 386 -6.47 -3.22 8.71
N LYS A 387 -7.62 -3.17 8.02
CA LYS A 387 -8.49 -1.99 7.98
C LYS A 387 -9.28 -1.90 9.28
N ASN A 388 -8.84 -1.03 10.19
CA ASN A 388 -9.41 -0.88 11.53
C ASN A 388 -9.39 0.59 11.99
N PRO A 389 -10.53 1.15 12.46
CA PRO A 389 -10.57 2.50 13.02
C PRO A 389 -9.82 2.65 14.36
N THR A 390 -9.44 1.55 15.01
CA THR A 390 -8.75 1.58 16.31
C THR A 390 -7.24 1.41 16.12
N ASN A 391 -6.45 2.32 16.70
CA ASN A 391 -4.99 2.28 16.71
C ASN A 391 -4.33 2.11 15.32
N PRO A 392 -4.72 2.91 14.31
CA PRO A 392 -4.05 2.90 13.02
C PRO A 392 -2.60 3.38 13.15
N VAL A 393 -1.73 2.93 12.24
CA VAL A 393 -0.41 3.53 12.01
C VAL A 393 -0.39 4.37 10.73
N VAL A 394 -1.37 4.17 9.85
CA VAL A 394 -1.66 5.03 8.71
C VAL A 394 -3.14 5.40 8.72
N GLU A 395 -3.43 6.68 8.57
CA GLU A 395 -4.78 7.18 8.31
C GLU A 395 -4.78 8.02 7.04
N GLU A 396 -5.69 7.75 6.11
CA GLU A 396 -5.67 8.40 4.82
C GLU A 396 -7.08 8.66 4.28
N TRP A 397 -7.29 9.87 3.75
CA TRP A 397 -8.58 10.25 3.21
C TRP A 397 -8.49 11.27 2.09
N ASN A 398 -9.36 11.09 1.10
CA ASN A 398 -9.61 12.05 0.03
C ASN A 398 -10.81 12.94 0.42
N ASP A 399 -10.58 14.26 0.48
CA ASP A 399 -11.62 15.25 0.73
C ASP A 399 -11.94 16.01 -0.56
N THR A 400 -13.06 15.63 -1.18
CA THR A 400 -13.50 16.22 -2.44
C THR A 400 -14.04 17.64 -2.29
N VAL A 401 -14.39 18.05 -1.07
CA VAL A 401 -14.92 19.40 -0.79
C VAL A 401 -13.76 20.37 -0.57
N ALA A 402 -12.76 19.96 0.20
CA ALA A 402 -11.55 20.75 0.43
C ALA A 402 -10.60 20.76 -0.78
N MET A 403 -10.85 19.89 -1.78
CA MET A 403 -9.93 19.67 -2.90
C MET A 403 -8.52 19.35 -2.40
N ALA A 404 -8.45 18.42 -1.45
CA ALA A 404 -7.22 18.01 -0.81
C ALA A 404 -7.23 16.52 -0.47
N HIS A 405 -6.05 15.93 -0.52
CA HIS A 405 -5.80 14.55 -0.14
C HIS A 405 -4.87 14.54 1.07
N TYR A 406 -5.22 13.78 2.11
CA TYR A 406 -4.52 13.79 3.38
C TYR A 406 -4.06 12.39 3.73
N ARG A 407 -2.83 12.30 4.23
CA ARG A 407 -2.28 11.09 4.80
C ARG A 407 -1.56 11.41 6.11
N ARG A 408 -1.89 10.66 7.14
CA ARG A 408 -1.20 10.65 8.43
C ARG A 408 -0.43 9.34 8.52
N HIS A 409 0.84 9.40 8.92
CA HIS A 409 1.69 8.22 9.08
C HIS A 409 2.46 8.32 10.39
N LEU A 410 2.46 7.25 11.16
CA LEU A 410 3.14 7.16 12.44
C LEU A 410 4.56 6.64 12.26
N PHE A 411 5.54 7.51 12.47
CA PHE A 411 6.96 7.17 12.45
C PHE A 411 7.43 6.73 13.83
N PHE A 412 8.25 5.68 13.88
CA PHE A 412 8.79 5.13 15.12
C PHE A 412 10.24 5.56 15.33
N LYS A 413 10.63 5.69 16.60
CA LYS A 413 12.01 5.96 16.99
C LYS A 413 12.96 4.90 16.44
N GLN A 414 14.05 5.34 15.82
CA GLN A 414 15.11 4.45 15.33
C GLN A 414 14.66 3.39 14.33
N VAL A 415 13.58 3.65 13.60
CA VAL A 415 13.08 2.79 12.53
C VAL A 415 13.03 3.60 11.24
N PRO A 416 13.83 3.25 10.22
CA PRO A 416 13.69 3.86 8.92
C PRO A 416 12.32 3.51 8.34
N ASP A 417 11.63 4.51 7.80
CA ASP A 417 10.29 4.32 7.25
C ASP A 417 9.99 5.36 6.17
N THR A 418 9.10 5.01 5.24
CA THR A 418 8.68 5.88 4.15
C THR A 418 7.16 5.98 4.11
N SER A 419 6.65 7.21 4.08
CA SER A 419 5.24 7.49 3.85
C SER A 419 5.02 7.94 2.41
N TRP A 420 4.38 7.10 1.61
CA TRP A 420 4.05 7.39 0.21
C TRP A 420 2.61 7.87 0.05
N MET A 421 2.39 8.78 -0.90
CA MET A 421 1.09 9.16 -1.43
C MET A 421 0.99 8.77 -2.90
N TRP A 422 -0.23 8.58 -3.39
CA TRP A 422 -0.52 8.06 -4.72
C TRP A 422 0.02 8.94 -5.85
N ASP A 423 0.21 10.23 -5.62
CA ASP A 423 0.76 11.14 -6.64
C ASP A 423 2.27 11.00 -6.81
N GLY A 424 2.94 10.20 -5.97
CA GLY A 424 4.40 10.07 -5.92
C GLY A 424 5.07 10.85 -4.82
N THR A 425 4.30 11.64 -4.06
CA THR A 425 4.84 12.35 -2.90
C THR A 425 5.28 11.36 -1.85
N TYR A 426 6.48 11.52 -1.30
CA TYR A 426 6.87 10.76 -0.12
C TYR A 426 7.67 11.55 0.90
N VAL A 427 7.60 11.07 2.14
CA VAL A 427 8.45 11.47 3.26
C VAL A 427 9.23 10.24 3.71
N TYR A 428 10.56 10.30 3.65
CA TYR A 428 11.45 9.27 4.15
C TYR A 428 12.17 9.74 5.41
N ALA A 429 11.97 9.00 6.49
CA ALA A 429 12.67 9.17 7.75
C ALA A 429 13.72 8.07 7.91
N ARG A 430 14.93 8.44 8.32
CA ARG A 430 16.00 7.51 8.69
C ARG A 430 15.84 7.10 10.16
N ASP A 431 16.64 6.13 10.58
CA ASP A 431 16.75 5.73 11.98
C ASP A 431 17.12 6.90 12.92
N GLU A 432 17.90 7.87 12.47
CA GLU A 432 18.26 9.04 13.29
C GLU A 432 17.21 10.17 13.26
N SER A 433 16.20 10.13 12.37
CA SER A 433 15.26 11.24 12.20
C SER A 433 14.35 11.45 13.41
N VAL A 434 14.05 10.38 14.16
CA VAL A 434 13.21 10.39 15.37
C VAL A 434 13.98 9.73 16.53
N LEU A 435 14.42 10.54 17.49
CA LEU A 435 15.20 10.14 18.67
C LEU A 435 14.58 10.63 19.99
N SER A 436 13.96 11.82 19.98
CA SER A 436 13.44 12.48 21.19
C SER A 436 12.07 11.97 21.62
N GLN A 437 11.30 11.41 20.69
CA GLN A 437 9.98 10.81 20.93
C GLN A 437 10.01 9.33 20.57
N ASP A 438 9.17 8.51 21.21
CA ASP A 438 9.03 7.10 20.83
C ASP A 438 8.32 6.94 19.49
N THR A 439 7.37 7.83 19.21
CA THR A 439 6.65 7.91 17.94
C THR A 439 6.31 9.35 17.57
N VAL A 440 6.14 9.62 16.27
CA VAL A 440 5.76 10.93 15.73
C VAL A 440 4.73 10.74 14.63
N TRP A 441 3.56 11.35 14.76
CA TRP A 441 2.61 11.48 13.66
C TRP A 441 3.06 12.59 12.72
N VAL A 442 3.19 12.24 11.45
CA VAL A 442 3.41 13.19 10.35
C VAL A 442 2.16 13.21 9.49
N GLN A 443 1.64 14.41 9.27
CA GLN A 443 0.56 14.64 8.32
C GLN A 443 1.12 15.25 7.04
N SER A 444 0.87 14.55 5.92
CA SER A 444 1.14 14.97 4.56
C SER A 444 -0.18 15.35 3.89
N VAL A 445 -0.22 16.53 3.28
CA VAL A 445 -1.41 17.04 2.58
C VAL A 445 -1.02 17.40 1.16
N LEU A 446 -1.72 16.84 0.18
CA LEU A 446 -1.70 17.23 -1.22
C LEU A 446 -2.87 18.19 -1.48
N PHE A 447 -2.57 19.38 -1.97
CA PHE A 447 -3.60 20.31 -2.45
C PHE A 447 -3.63 20.34 -3.98
N PHE A 448 -4.83 20.24 -4.56
CA PHE A 448 -5.02 20.37 -6.01
C PHE A 448 -4.98 21.83 -6.50
N SER A 449 -4.93 22.79 -5.57
CA SER A 449 -4.73 24.22 -5.83
C SER A 449 -3.94 24.86 -4.69
N ALA A 450 -3.39 26.06 -4.90
CA ALA A 450 -2.63 26.74 -3.86
C ALA A 450 -3.51 27.04 -2.63
N PRO A 451 -3.13 26.61 -1.42
CA PRO A 451 -3.87 26.93 -0.20
C PRO A 451 -3.77 28.43 0.12
N SER A 452 -4.75 28.97 0.85
CA SER A 452 -4.79 30.40 1.22
C SER A 452 -3.59 30.85 2.03
N GLU A 453 -3.00 29.98 2.84
CA GLU A 453 -1.86 30.30 3.70
C GLU A 453 -0.53 30.32 2.95
N ALA A 454 -0.46 29.60 1.82
CA ALA A 454 0.70 29.55 0.92
C ALA A 454 0.21 29.74 -0.53
N PRO A 455 -0.16 30.99 -0.90
CA PRO A 455 -0.74 31.27 -2.19
C PRO A 455 0.24 31.00 -3.33
N ALA A 456 -0.30 30.81 -4.53
CA ALA A 456 0.50 30.65 -5.74
C ALA A 456 1.48 31.83 -5.89
N PRO A 457 2.70 31.59 -6.40
CA PRO A 457 3.67 32.66 -6.59
C PRO A 457 3.11 33.76 -7.50
N ASP A 458 3.43 35.02 -7.18
CA ASP A 458 3.06 36.16 -8.02
C ASP A 458 3.65 35.97 -9.44
N PRO A 459 2.91 36.28 -10.52
CA PRO A 459 3.42 36.14 -11.89
C PRO A 459 4.74 36.89 -12.16
N SER A 460 5.04 37.94 -11.38
CA SER A 460 6.29 38.69 -11.46
C SER A 460 7.45 38.07 -10.67
N SER A 461 7.23 36.99 -9.92
CA SER A 461 8.25 36.33 -9.09
C SER A 461 9.33 35.60 -9.89
N GLY A 462 9.12 35.34 -11.18
CA GLY A 462 9.99 34.48 -11.99
C GLY A 462 9.81 32.98 -11.74
N LEU A 463 8.91 32.59 -10.83
CA LEU A 463 8.60 31.18 -10.58
C LEU A 463 7.49 30.69 -11.51
N ILE A 464 7.75 29.56 -12.15
CA ILE A 464 6.80 28.87 -13.04
C ILE A 464 6.26 27.64 -12.31
N ILE A 465 4.94 27.45 -12.39
CA ILE A 465 4.26 26.29 -11.82
C ILE A 465 4.28 25.17 -12.87
N PRO A 466 4.93 24.02 -12.62
CA PRO A 466 5.06 22.92 -13.58
C PRO A 466 3.79 22.03 -13.68
N GLY A 467 2.60 22.63 -13.65
CA GLY A 467 1.32 21.91 -13.70
C GLY A 467 0.40 22.12 -12.48
N ALA A 468 -0.73 21.42 -12.45
CA ALA A 468 -1.68 21.47 -11.33
C ALA A 468 -1.21 20.59 -10.16
N GLY A 469 -1.61 20.92 -8.93
CA GLY A 469 -1.40 20.03 -7.78
C GLY A 469 0.04 19.93 -7.25
N THR A 470 0.85 20.97 -7.36
CA THR A 470 2.26 20.97 -6.89
C THR A 470 2.44 21.31 -5.40
N TYR A 471 1.37 21.67 -4.69
CA TYR A 471 1.46 22.17 -3.31
C TYR A 471 1.31 21.02 -2.30
N ARG A 472 2.28 20.89 -1.41
CA ARG A 472 2.24 19.98 -0.25
C ARG A 472 2.29 20.76 1.04
N ARG A 473 1.64 20.24 2.07
CA ARG A 473 1.90 20.65 3.44
C ARG A 473 2.31 19.43 4.23
N PHE A 474 3.46 19.53 4.88
CA PHE A 474 3.89 18.57 5.88
C PHE A 474 3.85 19.26 7.24
N PHE A 475 3.49 18.53 8.28
CA PHE A 475 3.71 18.96 9.66
C PHE A 475 3.69 17.77 10.61
N ARG A 476 4.33 17.96 11.76
CA ARG A 476 4.25 17.02 12.88
C ARG A 476 3.06 17.38 13.75
N GLU A 477 2.31 16.38 14.17
CA GLU A 477 1.12 16.60 15.00
C GLU A 477 1.43 16.81 16.49
N ASP A 478 2.67 16.53 16.90
CA ASP A 478 3.17 16.84 18.24
C ASP A 478 3.43 18.34 18.48
N GLY A 479 3.24 19.16 17.45
CA GLY A 479 3.42 20.62 17.48
C GLY A 479 4.87 21.07 17.33
N LEU A 480 5.84 20.15 17.21
CA LEU A 480 7.22 20.49 16.88
C LEU A 480 7.35 20.79 15.39
N ARG A 481 8.26 21.71 15.05
CA ARG A 481 8.55 22.05 13.65
C ARG A 481 9.74 21.30 13.07
N LEU A 482 10.60 20.78 13.95
CA LEU A 482 11.87 20.16 13.59
C LEU A 482 11.88 18.67 13.90
N PHE A 483 12.60 17.90 13.07
CA PHE A 483 13.03 16.55 13.39
C PHE A 483 14.36 16.56 14.13
N ASP A 484 14.69 15.45 14.81
CA ASP A 484 15.96 15.31 15.51
C ASP A 484 17.13 15.30 14.50
N HIS A 485 16.93 14.62 13.36
CA HIS A 485 17.80 14.66 12.18
C HIS A 485 17.00 14.89 10.90
N GLU A 486 17.71 15.06 9.79
CA GLU A 486 17.11 15.32 8.49
C GLU A 486 16.16 14.20 8.05
N VAL A 487 15.13 14.58 7.31
CA VAL A 487 14.21 13.72 6.55
C VAL A 487 14.33 14.08 5.07
N VAL A 488 13.99 13.14 4.19
CA VAL A 488 13.93 13.40 2.76
C VAL A 488 12.48 13.54 2.36
N ILE A 489 12.13 14.58 1.61
CA ILE A 489 10.86 14.65 0.91
C ILE A 489 11.09 14.50 -0.58
N SER A 490 10.09 13.97 -1.28
CA SER A 490 10.04 13.96 -2.73
C SER A 490 8.68 14.44 -3.21
N LEU A 491 8.70 15.31 -4.20
CA LEU A 491 7.52 15.86 -4.85
C LEU A 491 7.55 15.54 -6.35
N PRO A 492 6.45 15.01 -6.92
CA PRO A 492 6.34 14.77 -8.35
C PRO A 492 6.21 16.07 -9.15
N TYR A 493 6.58 16.01 -10.43
CA TYR A 493 6.24 17.03 -11.43
C TYR A 493 5.70 16.38 -12.70
N ASP A 494 4.96 17.18 -13.48
CA ASP A 494 4.37 16.72 -14.75
C ASP A 494 5.24 17.17 -15.92
N ASP A 495 6.06 16.25 -16.45
CA ASP A 495 6.94 16.49 -17.59
C ASP A 495 6.17 16.91 -18.85
N ALA A 496 4.99 16.34 -19.09
CA ALA A 496 4.23 16.59 -20.32
C ALA A 496 3.78 18.05 -20.48
N ASN A 497 3.69 18.80 -19.37
CA ASN A 497 3.28 20.20 -19.33
C ASN A 497 4.42 21.16 -18.97
N LEU A 498 5.67 20.69 -18.90
CA LEU A 498 6.81 21.55 -18.63
C LEU A 498 7.07 22.52 -19.79
N THR A 499 7.23 23.80 -19.44
CA THR A 499 7.59 24.89 -20.37
C THR A 499 9.03 25.36 -20.17
N ILE A 500 9.75 24.73 -19.24
CA ILE A 500 11.13 25.03 -18.87
C ILE A 500 11.94 23.72 -18.82
N PRO A 501 13.27 23.80 -18.92
CA PRO A 501 14.13 22.64 -18.71
C PRO A 501 13.99 22.09 -17.28
N GLU A 502 13.92 20.77 -17.15
CA GLU A 502 13.74 20.05 -15.87
C GLU A 502 14.82 20.39 -14.85
N GLU A 503 16.06 20.64 -15.28
CA GLU A 503 17.16 21.01 -14.38
C GLU A 503 16.93 22.34 -13.63
N ASN A 504 15.98 23.17 -14.09
CA ASN A 504 15.61 24.42 -13.44
C ASN A 504 14.50 24.26 -12.41
N LEU A 505 13.99 23.04 -12.21
CA LEU A 505 13.04 22.73 -11.15
C LEU A 505 13.73 22.72 -9.78
N GLY A 506 12.95 22.99 -8.76
CA GLY A 506 13.36 22.88 -7.37
C GLY A 506 12.17 22.83 -6.45
N ILE A 507 12.37 22.26 -5.27
CA ILE A 507 11.42 22.39 -4.17
C ILE A 507 11.60 23.78 -3.56
N TYR A 508 10.48 24.43 -3.28
CA TYR A 508 10.40 25.69 -2.58
C TYR A 508 9.55 25.51 -1.33
N TYR A 509 9.91 26.19 -0.25
CA TYR A 509 9.09 26.30 0.94
C TYR A 509 8.50 27.71 1.06
N TYR A 510 7.32 27.85 1.64
CA TYR A 510 6.69 29.15 1.83
C TYR A 510 7.09 29.77 3.17
N ASP A 511 7.80 30.90 3.12
CA ASP A 511 8.10 31.68 4.31
C ASP A 511 6.96 32.65 4.62
N THR A 512 6.19 32.36 5.66
CA THR A 512 5.04 33.18 6.07
C THR A 512 5.44 34.58 6.59
N GLY A 513 6.66 34.77 7.07
CA GLY A 513 7.17 36.07 7.52
C GLY A 513 7.54 36.98 6.35
N LEU A 514 8.08 36.40 5.28
CA LEU A 514 8.42 37.10 4.03
C LEU A 514 7.26 37.17 3.04
N GLY A 515 6.26 36.29 3.17
CA GLY A 515 5.18 36.13 2.21
C GLY A 515 5.68 35.66 0.84
N ALA A 516 6.70 34.80 0.81
CA ALA A 516 7.40 34.42 -0.41
C ALA A 516 7.87 32.97 -0.42
N TRP A 517 7.96 32.40 -1.62
CA TRP A 517 8.52 31.08 -1.86
C TRP A 517 10.06 31.14 -1.94
N ILE A 518 10.71 30.39 -1.06
CA ILE A 518 12.15 30.29 -0.94
C ILE A 518 12.60 28.92 -1.44
N ARG A 519 13.62 28.88 -2.32
CA ARG A 519 14.12 27.63 -2.89
C ARG A 519 14.85 26.85 -1.80
N GLU A 520 14.54 25.57 -1.68
CA GLU A 520 15.29 24.65 -0.85
C GLU A 520 16.62 24.33 -1.52
N ALA A 521 17.73 24.59 -0.83
CA ALA A 521 19.08 24.49 -1.39
C ALA A 521 19.44 23.05 -1.76
N SER A 522 18.95 22.07 -0.97
CA SER A 522 19.17 20.64 -1.19
C SER A 522 18.35 20.02 -2.33
N SER A 523 17.53 20.82 -3.03
CA SER A 523 16.68 20.34 -4.12
C SER A 523 17.49 19.66 -5.23
N THR A 524 17.15 18.40 -5.53
CA THR A 524 17.75 17.59 -6.58
C THR A 524 16.66 17.01 -7.49
N VAL A 525 16.79 17.20 -8.80
CA VAL A 525 15.84 16.71 -9.80
C VAL A 525 16.24 15.32 -10.29
N ASP A 526 15.28 14.40 -10.40
CA ASP A 526 15.42 13.11 -11.08
C ASP A 526 14.52 13.06 -12.32
N PRO A 527 15.08 13.35 -13.52
CA PRO A 527 14.36 13.31 -14.79
C PRO A 527 13.80 11.95 -15.19
N ASN A 528 14.34 10.85 -14.67
CA ASN A 528 13.87 9.53 -15.08
C ASN A 528 12.58 9.14 -14.35
N GLN A 529 12.40 9.67 -13.14
CA GLN A 529 11.25 9.38 -12.28
C GLN A 529 10.25 10.53 -12.21
N ASN A 530 10.55 11.68 -12.84
CA ASN A 530 9.77 12.91 -12.74
C ASN A 530 9.55 13.39 -11.29
N LEU A 531 10.62 13.32 -10.48
CA LEU A 531 10.60 13.68 -9.07
C LEU A 531 11.62 14.78 -8.76
N VAL A 532 11.31 15.65 -7.81
CA VAL A 532 12.29 16.52 -7.15
C VAL A 532 12.38 16.13 -5.68
N THR A 533 13.60 15.91 -5.19
CA THR A 533 13.87 15.52 -3.80
C THR A 533 14.56 16.64 -3.04
N ALA A 534 14.34 16.72 -1.73
CA ALA A 534 15.03 17.65 -0.84
C ALA A 534 15.28 17.04 0.53
N VAL A 535 16.37 17.46 1.17
CA VAL A 535 16.78 17.06 2.52
C VAL A 535 16.45 18.19 3.49
N LEU A 536 15.58 17.91 4.46
CA LEU A 536 14.97 18.93 5.31
C LEU A 536 15.06 18.55 6.77
N ARG A 537 15.12 19.56 7.65
CA ARG A 537 14.86 19.39 9.09
C ARG A 537 13.53 19.97 9.55
N HIS A 538 12.84 20.71 8.68
CA HIS A 538 11.65 21.46 9.03
C HIS A 538 10.50 21.13 8.09
N PHE A 539 9.29 21.24 8.61
CA PHE A 539 8.05 21.04 7.86
C PHE A 539 7.22 22.32 7.79
N THR A 540 6.62 22.55 6.62
CA THR A 540 5.80 23.70 6.26
C THR A 540 5.06 23.38 4.95
N ASP A 541 4.65 24.41 4.21
CA ASP A 541 4.13 24.32 2.86
C ASP A 541 5.27 24.31 1.84
N PHE A 542 5.24 23.33 0.95
CA PHE A 542 6.23 23.12 -0.10
C PHE A 542 5.56 23.06 -1.47
N ALA A 543 6.29 23.42 -2.52
CA ALA A 543 5.87 23.19 -3.88
C ALA A 543 7.07 23.06 -4.83
N VAL A 544 6.88 22.35 -5.94
CA VAL A 544 7.86 22.36 -7.03
C VAL A 544 7.59 23.58 -7.91
N PHE A 545 8.63 24.38 -8.15
CA PHE A 545 8.60 25.45 -9.15
C PHE A 545 9.81 25.37 -10.06
N GLY A 546 9.59 25.85 -11.28
CA GLY A 546 10.63 26.25 -12.20
C GLY A 546 11.14 27.63 -11.87
N ASN A 547 12.46 27.79 -11.82
CA ASN A 547 13.04 29.13 -11.77
C ASN A 547 13.31 29.62 -13.19
N GLN A 548 12.60 30.66 -13.63
CA GLN A 548 12.94 31.39 -14.84
C GLN A 548 13.41 32.81 -14.47
N PRO A 549 14.43 33.35 -15.15
CA PRO A 549 14.80 34.74 -15.03
C PRO A 549 13.58 35.64 -15.22
N ALA A 550 13.44 36.61 -14.32
CA ALA A 550 12.27 37.48 -14.30
C ALA A 550 12.17 38.27 -15.62
N SER A 551 10.94 38.50 -16.08
CA SER A 551 10.69 39.30 -17.29
C SER A 551 10.85 40.81 -17.07
N ASN A 552 10.92 41.25 -15.82
CA ASN A 552 11.03 42.65 -15.39
C ASN A 552 11.78 42.77 -14.06
N LEU A 553 11.93 43.99 -13.53
CA LEU A 553 12.65 44.27 -12.29
C LEU A 553 11.75 44.51 -11.06
N ALA A 554 10.45 44.22 -11.15
CA ALA A 554 9.48 44.57 -10.12
C ALA A 554 9.74 43.84 -8.78
N SER A 555 10.11 42.56 -8.84
CA SER A 555 10.21 41.64 -7.70
C SER A 555 11.64 41.34 -7.24
N VAL A 556 12.62 42.13 -7.69
CA VAL A 556 14.03 41.89 -7.37
C VAL A 556 14.27 41.96 -5.85
N LEU A 557 14.90 40.92 -5.30
CA LEU A 557 15.27 40.80 -3.90
C LEU A 557 16.79 40.75 -3.74
N ILE A 558 17.29 41.23 -2.61
CA ILE A 558 18.70 41.12 -2.21
C ILE A 558 18.73 40.41 -0.87
N TYR A 559 19.41 39.27 -0.81
CA TYR A 559 19.52 38.49 0.41
C TYR A 559 20.93 37.91 0.60
N PRO A 560 21.32 37.61 1.85
CA PRO A 560 20.62 38.01 3.07
C PRO A 560 20.73 39.53 3.31
N ASN A 561 19.77 40.09 4.04
CA ASN A 561 19.72 41.52 4.33
C ASN A 561 19.17 41.73 5.75
N PRO A 562 20.02 42.04 6.76
CA PRO A 562 21.46 42.34 6.65
C PRO A 562 22.30 41.09 6.31
N TYR A 563 23.46 41.30 5.65
CA TYR A 563 24.49 40.27 5.44
C TYR A 563 25.51 40.33 6.58
N ILE A 564 25.60 39.27 7.38
CA ILE A 564 26.45 39.14 8.57
C ILE A 564 27.27 37.82 8.49
N PRO A 565 28.32 37.75 7.67
CA PRO A 565 28.96 36.47 7.34
C PRO A 565 29.75 35.80 8.47
N TYR A 566 29.95 36.49 9.61
CA TYR A 566 30.90 36.08 10.66
C TYR A 566 30.25 35.91 12.04
N ASP A 567 28.91 35.94 12.15
CA ASP A 567 28.20 35.74 13.42
C ASP A 567 27.94 34.25 13.77
N GLY A 568 28.21 33.35 12.83
CA GLY A 568 27.99 31.91 12.98
C GLY A 568 26.56 31.45 12.67
N ASP A 569 25.67 32.34 12.20
CA ASP A 569 24.31 32.02 11.77
C ASP A 569 24.22 31.95 10.23
N PRO A 570 23.99 30.77 9.63
CA PRO A 570 23.83 30.64 8.19
C PRO A 570 22.67 31.46 7.60
N GLN A 571 21.66 31.84 8.39
CA GLN A 571 20.50 32.62 7.92
C GLN A 571 20.84 34.10 7.67
N THR A 572 21.82 34.64 8.36
CA THR A 572 22.29 36.03 8.19
C THR A 572 23.45 36.12 7.18
N GLY A 573 24.02 34.98 6.77
CA GLY A 573 24.90 34.85 5.60
C GLY A 573 26.19 34.09 5.88
N ARG A 574 26.87 33.67 4.81
CA ARG A 574 28.19 33.03 4.88
C ARG A 574 29.20 33.76 4.00
N PRO A 575 30.50 33.75 4.34
CA PRO A 575 31.54 34.31 3.47
C PRO A 575 31.49 33.64 2.10
N PHE A 576 31.67 34.42 1.03
CA PHE A 576 31.58 33.91 -0.33
C PHE A 576 32.55 32.75 -0.58
N VAL A 577 32.04 31.66 -1.15
CA VAL A 577 32.78 30.51 -1.62
C VAL A 577 32.40 30.25 -3.07
N LYS A 578 33.40 30.24 -3.96
CA LYS A 578 33.19 30.03 -5.39
C LYS A 578 32.52 28.67 -5.64
N GLY A 579 31.39 28.67 -6.32
CA GLY A 579 30.61 27.47 -6.65
C GLY A 579 29.56 27.08 -5.60
N ASP A 580 29.53 27.74 -4.44
CA ASP A 580 28.49 27.56 -3.42
C ASP A 580 27.50 28.73 -3.49
N ASN A 581 26.31 28.48 -4.02
CA ASN A 581 25.24 29.48 -4.21
C ASN A 581 24.56 29.93 -2.91
N THR A 582 24.93 29.36 -1.76
CA THR A 582 24.42 29.73 -0.42
C THR A 582 25.28 30.77 0.30
N THR A 583 26.34 31.26 -0.36
CA THR A 583 27.32 32.17 0.23
C THR A 583 27.27 33.58 -0.40
N GLY A 584 27.90 34.58 0.22
CA GLY A 584 27.90 35.95 -0.30
C GLY A 584 26.51 36.59 -0.30
N ILE A 585 26.29 37.57 -1.18
CA ILE A 585 25.00 38.25 -1.37
C ILE A 585 24.41 37.84 -2.72
N VAL A 586 23.12 37.51 -2.74
CA VAL A 586 22.39 37.09 -3.93
C VAL A 586 21.33 38.11 -4.31
N PHE A 587 21.38 38.54 -5.57
CA PHE A 587 20.33 39.28 -6.26
C PHE A 587 19.38 38.27 -6.90
N LYS A 588 18.17 38.13 -6.34
CA LYS A 588 17.14 37.19 -6.79
C LYS A 588 16.16 37.84 -7.76
N ASN A 589 15.55 37.04 -8.62
CA ASN A 589 14.50 37.44 -9.57
C ASN A 589 14.99 38.53 -10.53
N VAL A 590 16.24 38.43 -10.99
CA VAL A 590 16.78 39.35 -12.01
C VAL A 590 16.56 38.76 -13.42
N PRO A 591 16.36 39.60 -14.44
CA PRO A 591 16.27 39.16 -15.84
C PRO A 591 17.57 38.51 -16.34
N ASN A 592 17.47 37.78 -17.46
CA ASN A 592 18.60 37.12 -18.11
C ASN A 592 19.80 38.05 -18.29
N ASN A 593 19.57 39.23 -18.86
CA ASN A 593 20.60 40.24 -19.11
C ASN A 593 20.44 41.38 -18.11
N VAL A 594 21.36 41.46 -17.15
CA VAL A 594 21.30 42.44 -16.06
C VAL A 594 22.65 43.13 -15.83
N ASP A 595 22.59 44.42 -15.54
CA ASP A 595 23.71 45.26 -15.08
C ASP A 595 23.40 45.75 -13.66
N ILE A 596 24.14 45.23 -12.69
CA ILE A 596 24.01 45.55 -11.27
C ILE A 596 25.17 46.44 -10.89
N THR A 597 24.89 47.67 -10.48
CA THR A 597 25.90 48.59 -9.95
C THR A 597 25.62 48.91 -8.50
N ILE A 598 26.62 48.70 -7.64
CA ILE A 598 26.50 48.86 -6.18
C ILE A 598 27.15 50.18 -5.78
N TYR A 599 26.48 50.93 -4.92
CA TYR A 599 26.89 52.24 -4.43
C TYR A 599 26.88 52.30 -2.91
N THR A 600 27.77 53.12 -2.35
CA THR A 600 27.67 53.56 -0.94
C THR A 600 26.56 54.59 -0.76
N VAL A 601 26.22 54.93 0.49
CA VAL A 601 25.28 56.04 0.80
C VAL A 601 25.70 57.40 0.25
N ALA A 602 27.01 57.60 -0.01
CA ALA A 602 27.55 58.82 -0.61
C ALA A 602 27.52 58.80 -2.15
N GLY A 603 27.04 57.70 -2.76
CA GLY A 603 26.95 57.55 -4.22
C GLY A 603 28.26 57.11 -4.89
N HIS A 604 29.27 56.70 -4.12
CA HIS A 604 30.49 56.12 -4.69
C HIS A 604 30.22 54.70 -5.19
N ARG A 605 30.62 54.40 -6.42
CA ARG A 605 30.52 53.05 -6.98
C ARG A 605 31.49 52.12 -6.25
N VAL A 606 30.95 51.00 -5.80
CA VAL A 606 31.66 49.95 -5.08
C VAL A 606 32.00 48.81 -6.03
N ALA A 607 31.00 48.30 -6.75
CA ALA A 607 31.15 47.19 -7.67
C ALA A 607 30.21 47.34 -8.86
N ARG A 608 30.59 46.77 -10.01
CA ARG A 608 29.68 46.58 -11.16
C ARG A 608 29.71 45.14 -11.65
N ILE A 609 28.54 44.54 -11.77
CA ILE A 609 28.34 43.15 -12.18
C ILE A 609 27.48 43.18 -13.44
N GLN A 610 28.06 42.80 -14.58
CA GLN A 610 27.33 42.63 -15.83
C GLN A 610 27.32 41.15 -16.17
N VAL A 611 26.14 40.56 -16.27
CA VAL A 611 26.02 39.12 -16.47
C VAL A 611 24.80 38.78 -17.30
N THR A 612 24.99 37.84 -18.21
CA THR A 612 23.92 37.05 -18.80
C THR A 612 23.78 35.80 -17.95
N ASN A 613 22.72 35.74 -17.14
CA ASN A 613 22.40 34.60 -16.28
C ASN A 613 21.23 33.83 -16.89
N SER A 614 21.13 32.53 -16.60
CA SER A 614 20.03 31.68 -17.03
C SER A 614 19.10 31.27 -15.88
N GLY A 615 19.49 31.53 -14.63
CA GLY A 615 18.81 31.03 -13.43
C GLY A 615 18.11 32.10 -12.59
N GLY A 616 17.95 33.32 -13.11
CA GLY A 616 17.25 34.43 -12.43
C GLY A 616 17.95 34.97 -11.18
N ASN A 617 19.16 34.51 -10.88
CA ASN A 617 19.91 34.87 -9.68
C ASN A 617 21.33 35.29 -10.06
N VAL A 618 21.84 36.33 -9.40
CA VAL A 618 23.22 36.79 -9.54
C VAL A 618 23.86 36.87 -8.17
N GLN A 619 24.96 36.16 -7.99
CA GLN A 619 25.71 36.14 -6.73
C GLN A 619 26.84 37.15 -6.78
N TRP A 620 27.04 37.88 -5.70
CA TRP A 620 28.14 38.80 -5.48
C TRP A 620 29.01 38.33 -4.33
N ASP A 621 30.32 38.37 -4.56
CA ASP A 621 31.37 37.98 -3.62
C ASP A 621 31.62 39.02 -2.52
N VAL A 622 30.88 40.14 -2.54
CA VAL A 622 30.94 41.19 -1.52
C VAL A 622 32.32 41.89 -1.52
N HIS A 623 32.97 41.95 -2.69
CA HIS A 623 34.18 42.71 -2.95
C HIS A 623 33.91 43.91 -3.88
N ASN A 624 34.69 44.96 -3.71
CA ASN A 624 34.68 46.12 -4.59
C ASN A 624 35.41 45.84 -5.92
N ASP A 625 35.35 46.80 -6.85
CA ASP A 625 36.04 46.73 -8.16
C ASP A 625 37.58 46.52 -8.03
N ASP A 626 38.18 46.84 -6.88
CA ASP A 626 39.61 46.63 -6.58
C ASP A 626 39.91 45.25 -5.97
N GLY A 627 38.92 44.36 -5.87
CA GLY A 627 39.05 43.05 -5.24
C GLY A 627 39.21 43.11 -3.71
N ARG A 628 38.79 44.22 -3.08
CA ARG A 628 38.78 44.39 -1.62
C ARG A 628 37.38 44.20 -1.07
N GLU A 629 37.34 43.42 -0.01
CA GLU A 629 36.25 43.25 0.92
C GLU A 629 35.60 44.61 1.33
N VAL A 630 34.27 44.74 1.19
CA VAL A 630 33.55 46.00 1.48
C VAL A 630 33.33 46.25 2.99
N ALA A 631 33.32 47.50 3.42
CA ALA A 631 33.14 47.83 4.85
C ALA A 631 31.70 47.61 5.35
N SER A 632 31.51 47.49 6.67
CA SER A 632 30.18 47.50 7.29
C SER A 632 29.45 48.81 6.96
N GLY A 633 28.20 48.73 6.52
CA GLY A 633 27.43 49.89 6.13
C GLY A 633 26.19 49.58 5.30
N VAL A 634 25.48 50.65 4.95
CA VAL A 634 24.33 50.59 4.05
C VAL A 634 24.79 50.81 2.61
N TYR A 635 24.25 50.00 1.70
CA TYR A 635 24.54 50.04 0.28
C TYR A 635 23.25 50.13 -0.55
N PHE A 636 23.39 50.66 -1.76
CA PHE A 636 22.33 50.74 -2.75
C PHE A 636 22.75 49.99 -4.03
N ALA A 637 21.93 49.08 -4.51
CA ALA A 637 22.13 48.42 -5.80
C ALA A 637 21.17 49.01 -6.84
N LEU A 638 21.74 49.58 -7.89
CA LEU A 638 21.04 49.96 -9.11
C LEU A 638 21.09 48.79 -10.08
N ILE A 639 19.94 48.22 -10.38
CA ILE A 639 19.79 47.03 -11.19
C ILE A 639 19.10 47.46 -12.47
N ARG A 640 19.70 47.17 -13.62
CA ARG A 640 19.20 47.53 -14.94
C ARG A 640 19.04 46.30 -15.81
N SER A 641 17.92 46.19 -16.49
CA SER A 641 17.65 45.16 -17.48
C SER A 641 18.01 45.65 -18.89
N GLU A 642 18.12 44.72 -19.82
CA GLU A 642 18.39 45.01 -21.23
C GLU A 642 17.31 45.87 -21.91
N ASN A 643 16.04 45.74 -21.48
CA ASN A 643 14.93 46.55 -22.00
C ASN A 643 14.90 47.99 -21.43
N GLY A 644 15.88 48.37 -20.62
CA GLY A 644 16.04 49.72 -20.07
C GLY A 644 15.27 49.99 -18.78
N GLU A 645 14.54 49.00 -18.23
CA GLU A 645 13.98 49.10 -16.89
C GLU A 645 15.10 49.21 -15.86
N GLN A 646 14.86 49.96 -14.78
CA GLN A 646 15.82 50.08 -13.69
C GLN A 646 15.12 50.14 -12.34
N VAL A 647 15.75 49.51 -11.34
CA VAL A 647 15.28 49.52 -9.97
C VAL A 647 16.43 49.76 -9.01
N MET A 648 16.17 50.51 -7.94
CA MET A 648 17.11 50.69 -6.84
C MET A 648 16.66 49.87 -5.63
N ARG A 649 17.57 49.11 -5.03
CA ARG A 649 17.34 48.34 -3.80
C ARG A 649 18.37 48.70 -2.75
N LYS A 650 17.95 48.74 -1.48
CA LYS A 650 18.80 49.04 -0.33
C LYS A 650 19.09 47.74 0.43
N PHE A 651 20.33 47.56 0.84
CA PHE A 651 20.75 46.45 1.69
C PHE A 651 21.87 46.87 2.65
N MET A 652 22.17 46.02 3.64
CA MET A 652 23.16 46.31 4.68
C MET A 652 24.18 45.18 4.81
N VAL A 653 25.43 45.55 5.01
CA VAL A 653 26.55 44.63 5.32
C VAL A 653 27.04 44.92 6.73
N ILE A 654 27.23 43.88 7.54
CA ILE A 654 27.81 43.96 8.88
C ILE A 654 28.93 42.93 8.97
N ARG A 655 30.14 43.38 9.21
CA ARG A 655 31.31 42.53 9.47
C ARG A 655 31.67 42.45 10.94
#